data_AF-A0A453I3R2-F1
#
_entry.id   AF-A0A453I3R2-F1
#
_cell.length_a   1.000
_cell.length_b   1.000
_cell.length_c   1.000
_cell.angle_alpha   90.00
_cell.angle_beta   90.00
_cell.angle_gamma   90.00
#
_symmetry.space_group_name_H-M   'P 1'
#
loop_
_entity.id
_entity.type
_entity.pdbx_description
1 polymer ?
#
loop_
_entity_poly.entity_id
_entity_poly.type
_entity_poly.pdbx_seq_one_letter_code
_entity_poly.pdbx_strand_id
1 'polypeptide(L)'
;QGIGRDRVERMEARLKEDILREAERYDGAIMVIHETDNGEIFDAWENVNNEAVLTPLEVYKCLDSEGLPIKYARVPITDGKAPKSSDFDTVAFNVAAACKDAALVFNCQMGRGRTTTGTVIACLLRLRINHGRPIGMPAIQNNHEDTIDADYSSGEETMDHNGHLNSESWKPHTLTELHPRFDINDILLLRKITRLFDNGIECRQILDTVIDKCSALQNIRQAVLQYTKVISQQNMEPRVRRVALNRGAEYLERYLKLIAFSAYLGSEAFDGFCGQGETKISFKNWLQQRPEIQTMKWSIRLRPGRFFTVPDEHKATCQPLQSDVTMEAIVKARNGSVLGKGSILKMYFFPGQRRSSSMNFRGTPHVIKVDGYPVYSMATPTVDGAREVLSYLGCKDTTGRDIIQKVVITDLREEVVVYIKGTPFVLRELDQPVDTLKHVGISGPMVENIEARLKEDILSEVKQLEGRLLLHQEEFNTATNQCSVLGYWEHIDLEDVMTPAEVYSTLRDQGYCIDYKRIPLTREREALAADVDSIQSSINESSRYYLFISHTGYGGVAYAMAITCLRLGADAKFVMEQTAETHFVSSSLTKSVSVKTFTDIALRQGDYRDILNLTRALIHGPKSKEEVDKVIDRCVGAGDLREDILQYRKALRDCSHDDDDDEARSYLMDMGTKALRRYFFLITFRSYVHCTSLHEVTFASWMEARPELGHLCDNLKLDR
;
A
#
# COMPACT_ATOMS: atom_id res chain seq x y z
N GLN A 1 -4.98 -16.31 -13.61
CA GLN A 1 -4.73 -17.26 -12.50
C GLN A 1 -3.76 -18.31 -13.01
N GLY A 2 -2.64 -18.59 -12.32
CA GLY A 2 -1.68 -19.62 -12.76
C GLY A 2 -2.20 -21.05 -12.54
N ILE A 3 -1.61 -22.05 -13.19
CA ILE A 3 -2.02 -23.46 -13.16
C ILE A 3 -1.68 -24.10 -11.79
N GLY A 4 -2.57 -24.98 -11.28
CA GLY A 4 -2.34 -25.74 -10.03
C GLY A 4 -1.64 -27.08 -10.26
N ARG A 5 -1.06 -27.66 -9.19
CA ARG A 5 -0.25 -28.89 -9.24
C ARG A 5 -0.93 -30.02 -10.01
N ASP A 6 -2.14 -30.43 -9.58
CA ASP A 6 -2.83 -31.57 -10.17
C ASP A 6 -3.12 -31.37 -11.65
N ARG A 7 -3.32 -30.12 -12.08
CA ARG A 7 -3.53 -29.80 -13.49
C ARG A 7 -2.24 -29.92 -14.29
N VAL A 8 -1.10 -29.50 -13.74
CA VAL A 8 0.22 -29.70 -14.38
C VAL A 8 0.54 -31.19 -14.48
N GLU A 9 0.39 -31.94 -13.40
CA GLU A 9 0.67 -33.39 -13.40
C GLU A 9 -0.26 -34.14 -14.38
N ARG A 10 -1.54 -33.77 -14.48
CA ARG A 10 -2.45 -34.32 -15.52
C ARG A 10 -2.08 -33.90 -16.95
N MET A 11 -1.44 -32.75 -17.14
CA MET A 11 -0.93 -32.35 -18.44
C MET A 11 0.31 -33.16 -18.81
N GLU A 12 1.22 -33.38 -17.86
CA GLU A 12 2.41 -34.22 -18.02
C GLU A 12 2.01 -35.68 -18.32
N ALA A 13 1.03 -36.23 -17.62
CA ALA A 13 0.52 -37.58 -17.88
C ALA A 13 -0.12 -37.73 -19.28
N ARG A 14 -0.88 -36.72 -19.72
CA ARG A 14 -1.45 -36.71 -21.09
C ARG A 14 -0.36 -36.54 -22.14
N LEU A 15 0.65 -35.71 -21.89
CA LEU A 15 1.80 -35.57 -22.79
C LEU A 15 2.53 -36.90 -22.96
N LYS A 16 2.73 -37.67 -21.87
CA LYS A 16 3.27 -39.03 -21.95
C LYS A 16 2.40 -39.94 -22.83
N GLU A 17 1.09 -39.94 -22.64
CA GLU A 17 0.17 -40.74 -23.47
C GLU A 17 0.23 -40.34 -24.96
N ASP A 18 0.28 -39.04 -25.24
CA ASP A 18 0.37 -38.53 -26.61
C ASP A 18 1.71 -38.92 -27.26
N ILE A 19 2.83 -38.84 -26.52
CA ILE A 19 4.15 -39.31 -26.96
C ILE A 19 4.11 -40.80 -27.31
N LEU A 20 3.54 -41.65 -26.44
CA LEU A 20 3.47 -43.09 -26.68
C LEU A 20 2.57 -43.43 -27.87
N ARG A 21 1.44 -42.74 -28.02
CA ARG A 21 0.53 -42.91 -29.16
C ARG A 21 1.16 -42.46 -30.48
N GLU A 22 2.00 -41.44 -30.44
CA GLU A 22 2.77 -40.99 -31.60
C GLU A 22 3.87 -42.00 -31.94
N ALA A 23 4.62 -42.49 -30.95
CA ALA A 23 5.64 -43.50 -31.14
C ALA A 23 5.09 -44.79 -31.76
N GLU A 24 3.90 -45.24 -31.34
CA GLU A 24 3.20 -46.39 -31.97
C GLU A 24 2.93 -46.20 -33.47
N ARG A 25 2.76 -44.96 -33.94
CA ARG A 25 2.55 -44.66 -35.37
C ARG A 25 3.84 -44.66 -36.18
N TYR A 26 4.98 -44.50 -35.52
CA TYR A 26 6.31 -44.37 -36.13
C TYR A 26 7.26 -45.47 -35.64
N ASP A 27 6.77 -46.72 -35.60
CA ASP A 27 7.55 -47.93 -35.28
C ASP A 27 8.38 -47.84 -33.99
N GLY A 28 7.83 -47.17 -32.95
CA GLY A 28 8.48 -47.00 -31.66
C GLY A 28 9.44 -45.81 -31.58
N ALA A 29 9.39 -44.87 -32.52
CA ALA A 29 10.21 -43.65 -32.50
C ALA A 29 9.38 -42.37 -32.38
N ILE A 30 9.93 -41.33 -31.75
CA ILE A 30 9.35 -39.98 -31.70
C ILE A 30 10.37 -38.95 -32.16
N MET A 31 9.89 -37.93 -32.87
CA MET A 31 10.72 -36.79 -33.26
C MET A 31 10.84 -35.83 -32.07
N VAL A 32 12.07 -35.56 -31.66
CA VAL A 32 12.40 -34.57 -30.63
C VAL A 32 13.25 -33.47 -31.22
N ILE A 33 13.17 -32.29 -30.60
CA ILE A 33 13.96 -31.14 -30.98
C ILE A 33 15.07 -30.99 -29.94
N HIS A 34 16.31 -31.08 -30.40
CA HIS A 34 17.51 -30.87 -29.60
C HIS A 34 18.02 -29.43 -29.77
N GLU A 35 18.61 -28.91 -28.70
CA GLU A 35 19.32 -27.63 -28.68
C GLU A 35 20.76 -27.91 -28.27
N THR A 36 21.72 -27.54 -29.12
CA THR A 36 23.15 -27.67 -28.80
C THR A 36 23.61 -26.57 -27.85
N ASP A 37 24.80 -26.73 -27.27
CA ASP A 37 25.43 -25.69 -26.43
C ASP A 37 25.64 -24.37 -27.19
N ASN A 38 25.70 -24.42 -28.52
CA ASN A 38 25.82 -23.25 -29.39
C ASN A 38 24.46 -22.61 -29.74
N GLY A 39 23.35 -23.12 -29.20
CA GLY A 39 21.99 -22.66 -29.46
C GLY A 39 21.41 -23.10 -30.81
N GLU A 40 22.06 -24.05 -31.49
CA GLU A 40 21.52 -24.61 -32.73
C GLU A 40 20.40 -25.60 -32.42
N ILE A 41 19.27 -25.44 -33.12
CA ILE A 41 18.07 -26.25 -32.94
C ILE A 41 17.96 -27.23 -34.10
N PHE A 42 17.90 -28.54 -33.82
CA PHE A 42 17.76 -29.58 -34.84
C PHE A 42 16.79 -30.69 -34.42
N ASP A 43 16.22 -31.38 -35.39
CA ASP A 43 15.33 -32.51 -35.19
C ASP A 43 16.10 -33.84 -35.16
N ALA A 44 15.71 -34.73 -34.23
CA ALA A 44 16.22 -36.09 -34.15
C ALA A 44 15.09 -37.06 -33.86
N TRP A 45 15.16 -38.25 -34.45
CA TRP A 45 14.25 -39.35 -34.12
C TRP A 45 14.86 -40.19 -33.00
N GLU A 46 14.12 -40.35 -31.91
CA GLU A 46 14.50 -41.14 -30.75
C GLU A 46 13.58 -42.34 -30.56
N ASN A 47 14.17 -43.51 -30.32
CA ASN A 47 13.42 -44.72 -30.01
C ASN A 47 12.92 -44.64 -28.57
N VAL A 48 11.61 -44.77 -28.39
CA VAL A 48 10.94 -44.69 -27.09
C VAL A 48 10.00 -45.87 -26.88
N ASN A 49 9.93 -46.36 -25.65
CA ASN A 49 8.97 -47.35 -25.22
C ASN A 49 8.29 -46.89 -23.92
N ASN A 50 7.35 -47.68 -23.40
CA ASN A 50 6.59 -47.32 -22.20
C ASN A 50 7.46 -47.13 -20.94
N GLU A 51 8.65 -47.75 -20.90
CA GLU A 51 9.61 -47.62 -19.80
C GLU A 51 10.50 -46.38 -19.96
N ALA A 52 10.79 -45.96 -21.19
CA ALA A 52 11.65 -44.82 -21.50
C ALA A 52 10.97 -43.45 -21.28
N VAL A 53 9.63 -43.40 -21.37
CA VAL A 53 8.88 -42.14 -21.22
C VAL A 53 8.31 -42.05 -19.80
N LEU A 54 8.91 -41.20 -18.97
CA LEU A 54 8.47 -40.98 -17.60
C LEU A 54 8.10 -39.52 -17.36
N THR A 55 6.99 -39.29 -16.67
CA THR A 55 6.67 -37.97 -16.11
C THR A 55 7.62 -37.67 -14.93
N PRO A 56 7.84 -36.40 -14.57
CA PRO A 56 8.64 -36.06 -13.39
C PRO A 56 8.17 -36.77 -12.11
N LEU A 57 6.85 -36.90 -11.93
CA LEU A 57 6.29 -37.62 -10.77
C LEU A 57 6.66 -39.11 -10.78
N GLU A 58 6.63 -39.77 -11.95
CA GLU A 58 7.04 -41.16 -12.09
C GLU A 58 8.53 -41.34 -11.85
N VAL A 59 9.39 -40.47 -12.41
CA VAL A 59 10.84 -40.51 -12.19
C VAL A 59 11.17 -40.53 -10.70
N TYR A 60 10.63 -39.59 -9.92
CA TYR A 60 10.92 -39.54 -8.49
C TYR A 60 10.26 -40.67 -7.68
N LYS A 61 9.15 -41.25 -8.15
CA LYS A 61 8.58 -42.46 -7.55
C LYS A 61 9.46 -43.69 -7.80
N CYS A 62 10.05 -43.81 -9.00
CA CYS A 62 11.01 -44.86 -9.30
C CYS A 62 12.23 -44.76 -8.37
N LEU A 63 12.80 -43.56 -8.23
CA LEU A 63 13.93 -43.33 -7.31
C LEU A 63 13.59 -43.67 -5.85
N ASP A 64 12.40 -43.31 -5.36
CA ASP A 64 11.92 -43.69 -4.02
C ASP A 64 11.77 -45.22 -3.89
N SER A 65 11.24 -45.89 -4.92
CA SER A 65 11.11 -47.36 -4.94
C SER A 65 12.45 -48.12 -5.01
N GLU A 66 13.50 -47.47 -5.53
CA GLU A 66 14.88 -47.98 -5.49
C GLU A 66 15.53 -47.84 -4.09
N GLY A 67 14.81 -47.26 -3.13
CA GLY A 67 15.26 -47.11 -1.74
C GLY A 67 16.01 -45.82 -1.44
N LEU A 68 16.03 -44.85 -2.38
CA LEU A 68 16.56 -43.53 -2.11
C LEU A 68 15.59 -42.76 -1.18
N PRO A 69 16.05 -42.19 -0.06
CA PRO A 69 15.18 -41.49 0.90
C PRO A 69 14.79 -40.09 0.39
N ILE A 70 13.98 -40.03 -0.67
CA ILE A 70 13.62 -38.81 -1.39
C ILE A 70 12.12 -38.52 -1.23
N LYS A 71 11.80 -37.25 -0.96
CA LYS A 71 10.41 -36.75 -1.01
C LYS A 71 10.25 -35.73 -2.12
N TYR A 72 9.52 -36.10 -3.16
CA TYR A 72 9.23 -35.21 -4.29
C TYR A 72 8.03 -34.31 -4.04
N ALA A 73 8.15 -33.04 -4.44
CA ALA A 73 7.05 -32.07 -4.41
C ALA A 73 7.09 -31.16 -5.65
N ARG A 74 5.93 -30.97 -6.30
CA ARG A 74 5.76 -30.11 -7.47
C ARG A 74 5.04 -28.81 -7.09
N VAL A 75 5.72 -27.66 -7.26
CA VAL A 75 5.15 -26.33 -7.02
C VAL A 75 5.17 -25.52 -8.34
N PRO A 76 4.03 -25.37 -9.03
CA PRO A 76 4.00 -24.77 -10.36
C PRO A 76 4.06 -23.23 -10.31
N ILE A 77 5.28 -22.70 -10.30
CA ILE A 77 5.56 -21.26 -10.39
C ILE A 77 5.84 -20.88 -11.86
N THR A 78 5.11 -19.91 -12.40
CA THR A 78 5.33 -19.40 -13.76
C THR A 78 6.70 -18.73 -13.88
N ASP A 79 7.43 -19.01 -14.95
CA ASP A 79 8.75 -18.44 -15.16
C ASP A 79 8.73 -16.91 -15.29
N GLY A 80 9.76 -16.26 -14.76
CA GLY A 80 9.86 -14.80 -14.70
C GLY A 80 8.89 -14.09 -13.74
N LYS A 81 7.84 -14.75 -13.23
CA LYS A 81 6.84 -14.15 -12.34
C LYS A 81 7.22 -14.23 -10.87
N ALA A 82 6.65 -13.35 -10.05
CA ALA A 82 6.68 -13.50 -8.59
C ALA A 82 5.78 -14.65 -8.12
N PRO A 83 6.19 -15.50 -7.15
CA PRO A 83 5.34 -16.59 -6.64
C PRO A 83 4.02 -16.08 -6.06
N LYS A 84 2.96 -16.89 -6.15
CA LYS A 84 1.68 -16.61 -5.47
C LYS A 84 1.83 -16.92 -3.98
N SER A 85 0.98 -16.31 -3.14
CA SER A 85 1.00 -16.59 -1.69
C SER A 85 0.74 -18.06 -1.35
N SER A 86 -0.03 -18.79 -2.16
CA SER A 86 -0.23 -20.25 -2.03
C SER A 86 1.05 -21.06 -2.29
N ASP A 87 1.96 -20.52 -3.10
CA ASP A 87 3.21 -21.20 -3.44
C ASP A 87 4.14 -21.16 -2.23
N PHE A 88 4.19 -20.04 -1.50
CA PHE A 88 4.86 -19.93 -0.20
C PHE A 88 4.29 -20.92 0.82
N ASP A 89 2.96 -21.04 0.93
CA ASP A 89 2.31 -22.00 1.83
C ASP A 89 2.71 -23.44 1.53
N THR A 90 2.75 -23.80 0.24
CA THR A 90 3.14 -25.15 -0.20
C THR A 90 4.60 -25.46 0.14
N VAL A 91 5.51 -24.50 -0.12
CA VAL A 91 6.92 -24.65 0.24
C VAL A 91 7.10 -24.71 1.76
N ALA A 92 6.42 -23.84 2.51
CA ALA A 92 6.48 -23.82 3.98
C ALA A 92 6.04 -25.15 4.58
N PHE A 93 4.93 -25.72 4.10
CA PHE A 93 4.47 -27.03 4.52
C PHE A 93 5.51 -28.14 4.25
N ASN A 94 6.08 -28.16 3.04
CA ASN A 94 7.06 -29.17 2.67
C ASN A 94 8.36 -29.08 3.49
N VAL A 95 8.85 -27.86 3.73
CA VAL A 95 10.07 -27.61 4.52
C VAL A 95 9.84 -27.91 6.00
N ALA A 96 8.70 -27.50 6.56
CA ALA A 96 8.37 -27.78 7.96
C ALA A 96 8.16 -29.28 8.23
N ALA A 97 7.64 -30.02 7.24
CA ALA A 97 7.47 -31.48 7.33
C ALA A 97 8.78 -32.26 7.08
N ALA A 98 9.86 -31.62 6.62
CA ALA A 98 11.13 -32.28 6.37
C ALA A 98 11.92 -32.46 7.67
N CYS A 99 12.59 -33.61 7.84
CA CYS A 99 13.45 -33.85 8.99
C CYS A 99 14.59 -32.83 9.05
N LYS A 100 15.19 -32.63 10.23
CA LYS A 100 16.20 -31.57 10.45
C LYS A 100 17.40 -31.68 9.50
N ASP A 101 17.81 -32.91 9.19
CA ASP A 101 18.99 -33.20 8.37
C ASP A 101 18.67 -33.38 6.88
N ALA A 102 17.40 -33.22 6.47
CA ALA A 102 17.02 -33.32 5.06
C ALA A 102 17.63 -32.19 4.23
N ALA A 103 18.35 -32.57 3.18
CA ALA A 103 18.76 -31.66 2.11
C ALA A 103 17.52 -31.20 1.32
N LEU A 104 17.39 -29.89 1.12
CA LEU A 104 16.31 -29.28 0.36
C LEU A 104 16.83 -28.90 -1.02
N VAL A 105 16.34 -29.58 -2.06
CA VAL A 105 16.78 -29.37 -3.44
C VAL A 105 15.68 -28.68 -4.24
N PHE A 106 16.01 -27.55 -4.87
CA PHE A 106 15.11 -26.80 -5.74
C PHE A 106 15.60 -26.85 -7.18
N ASN A 107 14.73 -27.28 -8.10
CA ASN A 107 15.05 -27.39 -9.52
C ASN A 107 14.09 -26.55 -10.37
N CYS A 108 14.64 -25.83 -11.33
CA CYS A 108 13.92 -25.24 -12.46
C CYS A 108 14.75 -25.36 -13.73
N GLN A 109 14.18 -25.00 -14.89
CA GLN A 109 14.81 -25.19 -16.22
C GLN A 109 16.29 -24.77 -16.26
N MET A 110 16.63 -23.57 -15.78
CA MET A 110 18.01 -23.06 -15.80
C MET A 110 18.67 -23.03 -14.41
N GLY A 111 17.98 -23.47 -13.36
CA GLY A 111 18.46 -23.30 -11.98
C GLY A 111 18.53 -21.84 -11.48
N ARG A 112 18.05 -20.84 -12.23
CA ARG A 112 18.17 -19.41 -11.87
C ARG A 112 16.99 -18.90 -11.04
N GLY A 113 16.06 -18.15 -11.65
CA GLY A 113 15.07 -17.34 -10.91
C GLY A 113 14.16 -18.12 -9.94
N ARG A 114 13.50 -19.19 -10.41
CA ARG A 114 12.59 -20.01 -9.58
C ARG A 114 13.34 -20.77 -8.48
N THR A 115 14.49 -21.35 -8.82
CA THR A 115 15.36 -22.06 -7.88
C THR A 115 15.86 -21.15 -6.78
N THR A 116 16.48 -20.01 -7.11
CA THR A 116 16.92 -19.02 -6.11
C THR A 116 15.77 -18.62 -5.18
N THR A 117 14.58 -18.36 -5.73
CA THR A 117 13.43 -17.97 -4.91
C THR A 117 13.02 -19.07 -3.94
N GLY A 118 12.96 -20.33 -4.40
CA GLY A 118 12.67 -21.49 -3.54
C GLY A 118 13.71 -21.67 -2.44
N THR A 119 14.99 -21.55 -2.78
CA THR A 119 16.11 -21.65 -1.84
C THR A 119 16.04 -20.56 -0.78
N VAL A 120 15.82 -19.29 -1.16
CA VAL A 120 15.67 -18.17 -0.20
C VAL A 120 14.51 -18.42 0.77
N ILE A 121 13.34 -18.86 0.25
CA ILE A 121 12.18 -19.20 1.09
C ILE A 121 12.52 -20.31 2.09
N ALA A 122 13.19 -21.37 1.63
CA ALA A 122 13.59 -22.49 2.47
C ALA A 122 14.62 -22.11 3.53
N CYS A 123 15.60 -21.27 3.19
CA CYS A 123 16.59 -20.76 4.14
C CYS A 123 15.91 -19.96 5.25
N LEU A 124 14.99 -19.04 4.92
CA LEU A 124 14.24 -18.27 5.93
C LEU A 124 13.42 -19.19 6.85
N LEU A 125 12.74 -20.17 6.28
CA LEU A 125 11.97 -21.17 7.04
C LEU A 125 12.87 -21.97 7.99
N ARG A 126 14.03 -22.46 7.51
CA ARG A 126 14.97 -23.21 8.34
C ARG A 126 15.55 -22.35 9.45
N LEU A 127 15.90 -21.09 9.18
CA LEU A 127 16.36 -20.17 10.21
C LEU A 127 15.29 -19.98 11.30
N ARG A 128 14.04 -19.76 10.88
CA ARG A 128 12.91 -19.63 11.81
C ARG A 128 12.66 -20.89 12.64
N ILE A 129 12.63 -22.06 12.00
CA ILE A 129 12.38 -23.35 12.66
C ILE A 129 13.50 -23.69 13.65
N ASN A 130 14.76 -23.39 13.30
CA ASN A 130 15.91 -23.75 14.11
C ASN A 130 16.21 -22.75 15.24
N HIS A 131 15.92 -21.46 15.05
CA HIS A 131 16.35 -20.39 15.97
C HIS A 131 15.21 -19.63 16.65
N GLY A 132 13.94 -19.90 16.30
CA GLY A 132 12.80 -19.24 16.94
C GLY A 132 12.51 -17.84 16.40
N ARG A 133 11.80 -17.03 17.20
CA ARG A 133 11.39 -15.65 16.91
C ARG A 133 12.14 -14.70 17.85
N PRO A 134 12.69 -13.57 17.37
CA PRO A 134 12.82 -13.17 15.96
C PRO A 134 13.69 -14.16 15.17
N ILE A 135 13.61 -14.15 13.84
CA ILE A 135 14.42 -15.05 12.99
C ILE A 135 15.90 -14.79 13.31
N GLY A 136 16.60 -15.79 13.83
CA GLY A 136 18.01 -15.67 14.21
C GLY A 136 18.92 -16.21 13.11
N MET A 137 19.98 -15.49 12.77
CA MET A 137 21.12 -16.03 12.03
C MET A 137 22.18 -16.52 13.02
N PRO A 138 22.71 -17.75 12.87
CA PRO A 138 23.87 -18.14 13.66
C PRO A 138 25.05 -17.23 13.35
N ALA A 139 25.73 -16.73 14.39
CA ALA A 139 26.96 -15.97 14.23
C ALA A 139 27.97 -16.85 13.48
N ILE A 140 28.49 -16.35 12.36
CA ILE A 140 29.51 -17.05 11.60
C ILE A 140 30.77 -17.06 12.47
N GLN A 141 31.13 -18.23 13.03
CA GLN A 141 32.51 -18.47 13.41
C GLN A 141 33.30 -18.51 12.11
N ASN A 142 34.17 -17.52 11.91
CA ASN A 142 35.16 -17.51 10.83
C ASN A 142 36.16 -18.64 11.08
N ASN A 143 35.75 -19.88 10.81
CA ASN A 143 36.69 -20.97 10.64
C ASN A 143 37.13 -20.93 9.18
N HIS A 144 38.24 -20.24 8.94
CA HIS A 144 39.07 -20.48 7.78
C HIS A 144 39.48 -21.96 7.80
N GLU A 145 38.81 -22.80 7.05
CA GLU A 145 39.40 -24.04 6.57
C GLU A 145 39.66 -23.89 5.08
N ASP A 146 40.94 -23.72 4.77
CA ASP A 146 41.50 -23.79 3.43
C ASP A 146 41.17 -25.17 2.84
N THR A 147 40.23 -25.22 1.89
CA THR A 147 40.12 -26.36 0.97
C THR A 147 40.60 -25.95 -0.41
N ILE A 148 41.73 -26.56 -0.73
CA ILE A 148 42.58 -26.49 -1.91
C ILE A 148 41.81 -26.64 -3.23
N ASP A 149 42.25 -25.85 -4.21
CA ASP A 149 41.91 -25.85 -5.63
C ASP A 149 41.72 -27.26 -6.24
N ALA A 150 40.59 -27.45 -6.92
CA ALA A 150 40.44 -28.46 -7.96
C ALA A 150 39.97 -27.77 -9.23
N ASP A 151 40.97 -27.37 -10.01
CA ASP A 151 40.91 -26.76 -11.33
C ASP A 151 40.18 -27.71 -12.31
N TYR A 152 39.00 -27.32 -12.79
CA TYR A 152 38.45 -27.86 -14.04
C TYR A 152 38.20 -26.70 -15.00
N SER A 153 39.20 -26.51 -15.85
CA SER A 153 39.19 -25.66 -17.03
C SER A 153 38.20 -26.18 -18.07
N SER A 154 37.32 -25.32 -18.56
CA SER A 154 36.70 -25.46 -19.89
C SER A 154 36.51 -24.08 -20.49
N GLY A 155 37.16 -23.85 -21.63
CA GLY A 155 37.30 -22.55 -22.29
C GLY A 155 36.02 -21.98 -22.87
N GLU A 156 36.03 -20.64 -22.99
CA GLU A 156 35.06 -19.86 -23.76
C GLU A 156 35.31 -20.01 -25.26
N GLU A 157 34.24 -20.20 -26.05
CA GLU A 157 34.08 -19.51 -27.33
C GLU A 157 32.65 -18.96 -27.44
N THR A 158 32.55 -17.65 -27.61
CA THR A 158 31.35 -16.85 -27.86
C THR A 158 30.94 -16.89 -29.33
N MET A 159 29.64 -16.99 -29.63
CA MET A 159 28.95 -16.24 -30.70
C MET A 159 27.42 -16.20 -30.45
N ASP A 160 26.87 -14.98 -30.45
CA ASP A 160 25.51 -14.58 -30.11
C ASP A 160 24.51 -14.70 -31.29
N HIS A 161 23.26 -15.07 -31.01
CA HIS A 161 22.06 -14.48 -31.63
C HIS A 161 20.81 -14.65 -30.73
N ASN A 162 20.60 -13.77 -29.74
CA ASN A 162 19.30 -13.15 -29.41
C ASN A 162 19.37 -12.25 -28.16
N GLY A 163 19.46 -10.95 -28.38
CA GLY A 163 18.83 -9.91 -27.54
C GLY A 163 19.17 -9.82 -26.05
N HIS A 164 20.37 -10.21 -25.63
CA HIS A 164 20.83 -10.09 -24.24
C HIS A 164 21.85 -8.97 -24.08
N LEU A 165 21.55 -7.97 -23.23
CA LEU A 165 22.52 -6.94 -22.86
C LEU A 165 23.54 -7.52 -21.88
N ASN A 166 24.79 -7.55 -22.36
CA ASN A 166 26.10 -7.77 -21.74
C ASN A 166 26.15 -7.92 -20.20
N SER A 167 26.62 -9.09 -19.79
CA SER A 167 27.23 -9.38 -18.49
C SER A 167 28.73 -9.09 -18.60
N GLU A 168 29.20 -7.94 -18.12
CA GLU A 168 30.64 -7.79 -17.85
C GLU A 168 30.99 -8.57 -16.58
N SER A 169 31.88 -9.54 -16.74
CA SER A 169 32.52 -10.28 -15.65
C SER A 169 33.29 -9.30 -14.76
N TRP A 170 32.88 -9.15 -13.49
CA TRP A 170 33.56 -8.30 -12.52
C TRP A 170 34.40 -9.14 -11.55
N LYS A 171 35.70 -8.88 -11.58
CA LYS A 171 36.63 -9.22 -10.50
C LYS A 171 36.31 -8.35 -9.26
N PRO A 172 36.52 -8.84 -8.03
CA PRO A 172 36.28 -8.06 -6.84
C PRO A 172 37.34 -6.95 -6.72
N HIS A 173 36.96 -5.71 -7.02
CA HIS A 173 37.75 -4.54 -6.71
C HIS A 173 37.18 -3.82 -5.50
N THR A 174 38.02 -3.75 -4.47
CA THR A 174 37.94 -2.85 -3.31
C THR A 174 37.66 -1.40 -3.75
N LEU A 175 36.61 -0.82 -3.14
CA LEU A 175 36.38 0.61 -2.85
C LEU A 175 37.18 1.64 -3.69
N THR A 176 36.48 2.42 -4.52
CA THR A 176 36.29 3.90 -4.42
C THR A 176 35.78 4.45 -5.76
N GLU A 177 34.47 4.63 -5.93
CA GLU A 177 33.90 5.49 -6.99
C GLU A 177 32.87 6.44 -6.36
N LEU A 178 33.18 7.73 -6.41
CA LEU A 178 32.47 8.86 -5.80
C LEU A 178 31.30 9.35 -6.68
N HIS A 179 30.30 8.49 -6.93
CA HIS A 179 28.98 8.93 -7.38
C HIS A 179 27.90 8.26 -6.51
N PRO A 180 26.83 8.95 -6.08
CA PRO A 180 25.74 8.32 -5.36
C PRO A 180 25.02 7.33 -6.30
N ARG A 181 25.46 6.07 -6.28
CA ARG A 181 24.76 4.99 -7.00
C ARG A 181 23.38 4.83 -6.36
N PHE A 182 22.33 4.90 -7.18
CA PHE A 182 20.97 4.52 -6.78
C PHE A 182 21.01 3.13 -6.13
N ASP A 183 20.72 3.07 -4.84
CA ASP A 183 20.74 1.86 -4.04
C ASP A 183 19.32 1.30 -3.89
N ILE A 184 19.21 0.01 -3.57
CA ILE A 184 17.91 -0.63 -3.35
C ILE A 184 17.16 0.02 -2.18
N ASN A 185 17.90 0.63 -1.25
CA ASN A 185 17.34 1.39 -0.14
C ASN A 185 16.74 2.72 -0.55
N ASP A 186 16.96 3.20 -1.77
CA ASP A 186 16.36 4.41 -2.32
C ASP A 186 14.95 4.18 -2.88
N ILE A 187 14.54 2.91 -3.05
CA ILE A 187 13.17 2.57 -3.43
C ILE A 187 12.24 2.79 -2.22
N LEU A 188 11.53 3.93 -2.22
CA LEU A 188 10.61 4.34 -1.15
C LEU A 188 9.57 3.27 -0.76
N LEU A 189 9.08 2.50 -1.74
CA LEU A 189 8.13 1.40 -1.50
C LEU A 189 8.67 0.38 -0.47
N LEU A 190 9.97 0.08 -0.54
CA LEU A 190 10.61 -0.89 0.35
C LEU A 190 10.78 -0.34 1.77
N ARG A 191 11.00 0.97 1.93
CA ARG A 191 10.95 1.64 3.24
C ARG A 191 9.52 1.57 3.82
N LYS A 192 8.52 1.89 3.00
CA LYS A 192 7.10 1.90 3.41
C LYS A 192 6.63 0.54 3.91
N ILE A 193 6.92 -0.56 3.21
CA ILE A 193 6.51 -1.90 3.67
C ILE A 193 7.25 -2.33 4.94
N THR A 194 8.53 -1.94 5.09
CA THR A 194 9.33 -2.28 6.27
C THR A 194 8.73 -1.64 7.54
N ARG A 195 8.26 -0.39 7.45
CA ARG A 195 7.59 0.31 8.56
C ARG A 195 6.28 -0.38 9.01
N LEU A 196 5.64 -1.17 8.15
CA LEU A 196 4.40 -1.89 8.47
C LEU A 196 4.60 -3.09 9.42
N PHE A 197 5.82 -3.42 9.81
CA PHE A 197 6.10 -4.56 10.69
C PHE A 197 6.94 -4.10 11.87
N ASP A 198 6.64 -4.63 13.06
CA ASP A 198 7.33 -4.27 14.31
C ASP A 198 8.85 -4.52 14.20
N ASN A 199 9.22 -5.71 13.73
CA ASN A 199 10.62 -6.09 13.45
C ASN A 199 10.96 -6.00 11.96
N GLY A 200 10.38 -5.02 11.25
CA GLY A 200 10.47 -4.94 9.80
C GLY A 200 11.90 -4.80 9.28
N ILE A 201 12.71 -3.96 9.95
CA ILE A 201 14.09 -3.70 9.56
C ILE A 201 14.91 -4.98 9.69
N GLU A 202 14.82 -5.65 10.84
CA GLU A 202 15.52 -6.89 11.15
C GLU A 202 15.11 -7.99 10.17
N CYS A 203 13.81 -8.16 9.93
CA CYS A 203 13.28 -9.14 8.98
C CYS A 203 13.80 -8.89 7.55
N ARG A 204 13.93 -7.62 7.14
CA ARG A 204 14.50 -7.25 5.86
C ARG A 204 16.01 -7.49 5.81
N GLN A 205 16.76 -7.16 6.85
CA GLN A 205 18.21 -7.40 6.92
C GLN A 205 18.55 -8.89 6.83
N ILE A 206 17.79 -9.73 7.53
CA ILE A 206 17.94 -11.18 7.48
C ILE A 206 17.63 -11.70 6.06
N LEU A 207 16.54 -11.22 5.47
CA LEU A 207 16.20 -11.55 4.09
C LEU A 207 17.32 -11.16 3.12
N ASP A 208 17.85 -9.95 3.23
CA ASP A 208 18.92 -9.45 2.37
C ASP A 208 20.17 -10.31 2.49
N THR A 209 20.55 -10.68 3.72
CA THR A 209 21.66 -11.59 3.99
C THR A 209 21.44 -12.96 3.36
N VAL A 210 20.21 -13.50 3.44
CA VAL A 210 19.88 -14.80 2.82
C VAL A 210 19.91 -14.69 1.29
N ILE A 211 19.38 -13.61 0.70
CA ILE A 211 19.45 -13.36 -0.74
C ILE A 211 20.92 -13.31 -1.20
N ASP A 212 21.79 -12.66 -0.44
CA ASP A 212 23.21 -12.57 -0.77
C ASP A 212 23.91 -13.93 -0.66
N LYS A 213 23.59 -14.75 0.35
CA LYS A 213 24.10 -16.13 0.42
C LYS A 213 23.57 -17.02 -0.72
N CYS A 214 22.42 -16.69 -1.31
CA CYS A 214 21.85 -17.39 -2.46
C CYS A 214 22.23 -16.75 -3.82
N SER A 215 23.23 -15.84 -3.86
CA SER A 215 23.52 -15.03 -5.05
C SER A 215 24.21 -15.77 -6.19
N ALA A 216 24.72 -16.99 -5.97
CA ALA A 216 25.54 -17.73 -6.95
C ALA A 216 24.90 -17.85 -8.34
N LEU A 217 23.57 -17.94 -8.42
CA LEU A 217 22.83 -18.08 -9.69
C LEU A 217 22.12 -16.80 -10.12
N GLN A 218 21.48 -16.12 -9.16
CA GLN A 218 20.75 -14.88 -9.39
C GLN A 218 20.55 -14.17 -8.04
N ASN A 219 20.95 -12.90 -7.93
CA ASN A 219 20.59 -12.07 -6.77
C ASN A 219 19.36 -11.23 -7.10
N ILE A 220 18.29 -11.38 -6.30
CA ILE A 220 17.01 -10.70 -6.52
C ILE A 220 17.17 -9.17 -6.40
N ARG A 221 17.98 -8.69 -5.45
CA ARG A 221 18.21 -7.26 -5.20
C ARG A 221 19.02 -6.62 -6.33
N GLN A 222 20.08 -7.30 -6.77
CA GLN A 222 20.87 -6.83 -7.92
C GLN A 222 20.06 -6.82 -9.21
N ALA A 223 19.17 -7.80 -9.43
CA ALA A 223 18.30 -7.81 -10.60
C ALA A 223 17.39 -6.58 -10.67
N VAL A 224 16.82 -6.15 -9.53
CA VAL A 224 16.03 -4.91 -9.45
C VAL A 224 16.87 -3.72 -9.93
N LEU A 225 18.07 -3.55 -9.38
CA LEU A 225 18.99 -2.44 -9.72
C LEU A 225 19.44 -2.47 -11.19
N GLN A 226 19.73 -3.65 -11.74
CA GLN A 226 20.08 -3.82 -13.14
C GLN A 226 18.95 -3.35 -14.06
N TYR A 227 17.70 -3.73 -13.79
CA TYR A 227 16.57 -3.24 -14.57
C TYR A 227 16.34 -1.75 -14.37
N THR A 228 16.51 -1.20 -13.16
CA THR A 228 16.46 0.25 -12.93
C THR A 228 17.41 0.99 -13.86
N LYS A 229 18.66 0.54 -13.97
CA LYS A 229 19.68 1.14 -14.84
C LYS A 229 19.25 1.14 -16.31
N VAL A 230 18.66 0.05 -16.80
CA VAL A 230 18.17 -0.03 -18.19
C VAL A 230 16.97 0.90 -18.42
N ILE A 231 16.08 1.02 -17.42
CA ILE A 231 14.88 1.88 -17.50
C ILE A 231 15.26 3.37 -17.53
N SER A 232 16.28 3.76 -16.77
CA SER A 232 16.75 5.15 -16.65
C SER A 232 17.58 5.62 -17.84
N GLN A 233 18.10 4.71 -18.68
CA GLN A 233 18.86 5.07 -19.87
C GLN A 233 17.95 5.59 -20.99
N GLN A 234 18.03 6.90 -21.26
CA GLN A 234 17.20 7.55 -22.28
C GLN A 234 17.53 7.07 -23.71
N ASN A 235 18.76 6.65 -23.97
CA ASN A 235 19.22 6.21 -25.30
C ASN A 235 18.76 4.79 -25.69
N MET A 236 18.07 4.07 -24.80
CA MET A 236 17.61 2.70 -25.05
C MET A 236 16.31 2.69 -25.86
N GLU A 237 16.17 1.71 -26.77
CA GLU A 237 14.94 1.55 -27.57
C GLU A 237 13.70 1.43 -26.65
N PRO A 238 12.59 2.14 -26.95
CA PRO A 238 11.38 2.12 -26.12
C PRO A 238 10.85 0.72 -25.81
N ARG A 239 10.98 -0.22 -26.75
CA ARG A 239 10.59 -1.63 -26.54
C ARG A 239 11.45 -2.32 -25.49
N VAL A 240 12.76 -2.13 -25.53
CA VAL A 240 13.71 -2.69 -24.54
C VAL A 240 13.42 -2.12 -23.16
N ARG A 241 13.20 -0.81 -23.05
CA ARG A 241 12.82 -0.15 -21.79
C ARG A 241 11.50 -0.70 -21.23
N ARG A 242 10.49 -0.94 -22.08
CA ARG A 242 9.21 -1.54 -21.68
C ARG A 242 9.36 -2.98 -21.17
N VAL A 243 10.19 -3.79 -21.82
CA VAL A 243 10.49 -5.17 -21.38
C VAL A 243 11.25 -5.15 -20.05
N ALA A 244 12.24 -4.27 -19.91
CA ALA A 244 13.00 -4.07 -18.68
C ALA A 244 12.09 -3.61 -17.53
N LEU A 245 11.16 -2.69 -17.80
CA LEU A 245 10.16 -2.22 -16.83
C LEU A 245 9.28 -3.36 -16.31
N ASN A 246 8.76 -4.19 -17.21
CA ASN A 246 7.94 -5.34 -16.84
C ASN A 246 8.74 -6.38 -16.03
N ARG A 247 9.98 -6.68 -16.43
CA ARG A 247 10.84 -7.63 -15.70
C ARG A 247 11.27 -7.07 -14.34
N GLY A 248 11.67 -5.80 -14.28
CA GLY A 248 12.01 -5.09 -13.06
C GLY A 248 10.85 -5.09 -12.06
N ALA A 249 9.62 -4.84 -12.54
CA ALA A 249 8.42 -4.91 -11.72
C ALA A 249 8.19 -6.30 -11.11
N GLU A 250 8.43 -7.39 -11.85
CA GLU A 250 8.32 -8.75 -11.31
C GLU A 250 9.38 -9.07 -10.24
N TYR A 251 10.61 -8.58 -10.41
CA TYR A 251 11.66 -8.72 -9.39
C TYR A 251 11.35 -7.89 -8.14
N LEU A 252 10.85 -6.66 -8.31
CA LEU A 252 10.44 -5.80 -7.20
C LEU A 252 9.24 -6.40 -6.45
N GLU A 253 8.24 -6.93 -7.17
CA GLU A 253 7.10 -7.65 -6.56
C GLU A 253 7.58 -8.90 -5.79
N ARG A 254 8.53 -9.65 -6.36
CA ARG A 254 9.11 -10.83 -5.70
C ARG A 254 9.81 -10.44 -4.40
N TYR A 255 10.62 -9.39 -4.41
CA TYR A 255 11.31 -8.91 -3.22
C TYR A 255 10.33 -8.38 -2.17
N LEU A 256 9.30 -7.61 -2.57
CA LEU A 256 8.23 -7.14 -1.69
C LEU A 256 7.52 -8.31 -0.98
N LYS A 257 7.20 -9.39 -1.71
CA LYS A 257 6.59 -10.59 -1.13
C LYS A 257 7.52 -11.32 -0.17
N LEU A 258 8.83 -11.37 -0.46
CA LEU A 258 9.82 -11.97 0.42
C LEU A 258 9.99 -11.17 1.73
N ILE A 259 9.92 -9.84 1.69
CA ILE A 259 9.90 -9.00 2.90
C ILE A 259 8.68 -9.34 3.75
N ALA A 260 7.49 -9.36 3.13
CA ALA A 260 6.26 -9.74 3.82
C ALA A 260 6.31 -11.17 4.39
N PHE A 261 6.93 -12.11 3.66
CA PHE A 261 7.09 -13.49 4.12
C PHE A 261 8.08 -13.60 5.29
N SER A 262 9.19 -12.86 5.26
CA SER A 262 10.14 -12.75 6.38
C SER A 262 9.44 -12.21 7.64
N ALA A 263 8.64 -11.15 7.50
CA ALA A 263 7.85 -10.61 8.60
C ALA A 263 6.78 -11.58 9.12
N TYR A 264 6.11 -12.32 8.23
CA TYR A 264 5.17 -13.39 8.61
C TYR A 264 5.86 -14.47 9.45
N LEU A 265 7.01 -14.96 8.99
CA LEU A 265 7.81 -15.94 9.73
C LEU A 265 8.25 -15.38 11.08
N GLY A 266 8.61 -14.10 11.14
CA GLY A 266 8.95 -13.40 12.38
C GLY A 266 7.76 -13.05 13.29
N SER A 267 6.54 -13.49 12.99
CA SER A 267 5.33 -13.20 13.77
C SER A 267 4.71 -14.44 14.41
N GLU A 268 3.71 -14.25 15.27
CA GLU A 268 2.96 -15.33 15.95
C GLU A 268 2.16 -16.18 14.98
N ALA A 269 1.83 -15.64 13.80
CA ALA A 269 1.04 -16.34 12.79
C ALA A 269 1.71 -17.65 12.33
N PHE A 270 3.05 -17.73 12.42
CA PHE A 270 3.82 -18.91 12.05
C PHE A 270 4.09 -19.85 13.24
N ASP A 271 3.85 -19.45 14.49
CA ASP A 271 4.20 -20.25 15.68
C ASP A 271 3.56 -21.64 15.61
N GLY A 272 2.30 -21.73 15.16
CA GLY A 272 1.58 -23.00 15.03
C GLY A 272 2.29 -24.02 14.17
N PHE A 273 3.04 -23.58 13.15
CA PHE A 273 3.84 -24.45 12.28
C PHE A 273 5.16 -24.90 12.92
N CYS A 274 5.64 -24.19 13.94
CA CYS A 274 6.77 -24.57 14.78
C CYS A 274 6.37 -25.42 16.00
N GLY A 275 5.08 -25.81 16.11
CA GLY A 275 4.57 -26.54 17.27
C GLY A 275 4.37 -25.67 18.52
N GLN A 276 4.36 -24.35 18.35
CA GLN A 276 4.13 -23.35 19.40
C GLN A 276 2.81 -22.62 19.11
N GLY A 277 2.09 -22.09 20.11
CA GLY A 277 0.87 -21.31 19.88
C GLY A 277 -0.39 -22.11 19.49
N GLU A 278 -1.53 -21.40 19.43
CA GLU A 278 -2.87 -22.01 19.36
C GLU A 278 -3.42 -22.17 17.92
N THR A 279 -2.92 -21.40 16.96
CA THR A 279 -3.47 -21.36 15.59
C THR A 279 -2.38 -21.48 14.51
N LYS A 280 -2.73 -22.15 13.39
CA LYS A 280 -1.89 -22.27 12.19
C LYS A 280 -2.44 -21.38 11.08
N ILE A 281 -1.99 -20.13 11.01
CA ILE A 281 -2.44 -19.18 9.99
C ILE A 281 -1.49 -19.27 8.79
N SER A 282 -1.97 -19.66 7.61
CA SER A 282 -1.10 -19.70 6.42
C SER A 282 -0.67 -18.31 5.96
N PHE A 283 0.44 -18.20 5.24
CA PHE A 283 0.92 -16.93 4.69
C PHE A 283 -0.11 -16.29 3.75
N LYS A 284 -0.82 -17.10 2.93
CA LYS A 284 -1.91 -16.59 2.09
C LYS A 284 -2.99 -15.91 2.91
N ASN A 285 -3.46 -16.54 3.98
CA ASN A 285 -4.53 -15.99 4.81
C ASN A 285 -4.04 -14.77 5.61
N TRP A 286 -2.82 -14.83 6.15
CA TRP A 286 -2.18 -13.71 6.83
C TRP A 286 -2.01 -12.48 5.93
N LEU A 287 -1.60 -12.68 4.67
CA LEU A 287 -1.45 -11.60 3.70
C LEU A 287 -2.80 -11.06 3.18
N GLN A 288 -3.87 -11.86 3.22
CA GLN A 288 -5.23 -11.41 2.88
C GLN A 288 -5.80 -10.45 3.94
N GLN A 289 -5.39 -10.61 5.20
CA GLN A 289 -5.76 -9.71 6.29
C GLN A 289 -5.01 -8.36 6.27
N ARG A 290 -4.15 -8.13 5.28
CA ARG A 290 -3.29 -6.94 5.14
C ARG A 290 -3.52 -6.25 3.79
N PRO A 291 -4.66 -5.56 3.61
CA PRO A 291 -5.00 -4.90 2.36
C PRO A 291 -3.96 -3.86 1.91
N GLU A 292 -3.28 -3.20 2.85
CA GLU A 292 -2.21 -2.24 2.58
C GLU A 292 -1.05 -2.84 1.77
N ILE A 293 -0.67 -4.11 2.03
CA ILE A 293 0.39 -4.80 1.27
C ILE A 293 -0.12 -5.20 -0.12
N GLN A 294 -1.41 -5.59 -0.24
CA GLN A 294 -2.01 -5.87 -1.54
C GLN A 294 -2.04 -4.62 -2.42
N THR A 295 -2.37 -3.47 -1.86
CA THR A 295 -2.34 -2.18 -2.57
C THR A 295 -0.95 -1.84 -3.05
N MET A 296 0.09 -2.04 -2.21
CA MET A 296 1.49 -1.88 -2.63
C MET A 296 1.84 -2.79 -3.81
N LYS A 297 1.46 -4.08 -3.76
CA LYS A 297 1.65 -5.03 -4.87
C LYS A 297 0.97 -4.55 -6.16
N TRP A 298 -0.27 -4.06 -6.06
CA TRP A 298 -1.01 -3.53 -7.20
C TRP A 298 -0.37 -2.26 -7.77
N SER A 299 0.17 -1.39 -6.92
CA SER A 299 0.88 -0.18 -7.38
C SER A 299 2.12 -0.50 -8.23
N ILE A 300 2.89 -1.55 -7.87
CA ILE A 300 4.01 -2.03 -8.70
C ILE A 300 3.54 -2.41 -10.10
N ARG A 301 2.38 -3.05 -10.22
CA ARG A 301 1.84 -3.51 -11.51
C ARG A 301 1.22 -2.40 -12.34
N LEU A 302 0.56 -1.44 -11.69
CA LEU A 302 -0.15 -0.36 -12.37
C LEU A 302 0.80 0.75 -12.80
N ARG A 303 1.80 1.09 -11.98
CA ARG A 303 2.76 2.18 -12.24
C ARG A 303 4.18 1.80 -11.84
N PRO A 304 4.79 0.79 -12.50
CA PRO A 304 6.14 0.34 -12.16
C PRO A 304 7.18 1.47 -12.30
N GLY A 305 7.00 2.38 -13.26
CA GLY A 305 7.98 3.43 -13.58
C GLY A 305 8.37 4.30 -12.38
N ARG A 306 7.40 4.65 -11.52
CA ARG A 306 7.60 5.47 -10.31
C ARG A 306 8.58 4.88 -9.29
N PHE A 307 8.82 3.57 -9.33
CA PHE A 307 9.73 2.90 -8.39
C PHE A 307 11.16 2.79 -8.93
N PHE A 308 11.35 3.11 -10.22
CA PHE A 308 12.62 3.03 -10.93
C PHE A 308 13.15 4.41 -11.37
N THR A 309 12.50 5.50 -10.94
CA THR A 309 12.99 6.86 -11.18
C THR A 309 14.19 7.13 -10.28
N VAL A 310 15.35 7.32 -10.89
CA VAL A 310 16.53 7.86 -10.22
C VAL A 310 16.31 9.36 -10.05
N PRO A 311 16.45 9.94 -8.85
CA PRO A 311 16.33 11.38 -8.66
C PRO A 311 17.32 12.13 -9.57
N ASP A 312 16.82 13.10 -10.35
CA ASP A 312 17.67 14.00 -11.12
C ASP A 312 18.36 14.98 -10.16
N GLU A 313 19.67 14.81 -9.94
CA GLU A 313 20.49 15.76 -9.18
C GLU A 313 20.45 17.19 -9.79
N HIS A 314 20.04 17.31 -11.05
CA HIS A 314 20.03 18.55 -11.81
C HIS A 314 18.83 19.48 -11.52
N LYS A 315 17.88 19.07 -10.68
CA LYS A 315 16.76 19.93 -10.25
C LYS A 315 17.03 20.72 -8.96
N ALA A 316 18.18 20.53 -8.31
CA ALA A 316 18.60 21.32 -7.16
C ALA A 316 19.32 22.61 -7.61
N THR A 317 18.57 23.63 -8.03
CA THR A 317 19.13 24.93 -8.46
C THR A 317 19.64 25.80 -7.30
N CYS A 318 19.73 25.29 -6.08
CA CYS A 318 20.23 26.01 -4.91
C CYS A 318 21.46 25.30 -4.35
N GLN A 319 22.59 25.99 -4.32
CA GLN A 319 23.76 25.57 -3.52
C GLN A 319 23.33 25.53 -2.05
N PRO A 320 23.39 24.38 -1.37
CA PRO A 320 22.99 24.28 0.03
C PRO A 320 23.96 25.08 0.91
N LEU A 321 23.44 25.80 1.91
CA LEU A 321 24.29 26.43 2.92
C LEU A 321 25.00 25.34 3.75
N GLN A 322 26.14 25.66 4.36
CA GLN A 322 26.92 24.71 5.17
C GLN A 322 26.13 24.12 6.36
N SER A 323 25.13 24.84 6.87
CA SER A 323 24.16 24.34 7.85
C SER A 323 23.27 23.22 7.29
N ASP A 324 22.86 23.32 6.03
CA ASP A 324 21.94 22.39 5.38
C ASP A 324 22.62 21.05 5.09
N VAL A 325 23.90 21.08 4.71
CA VAL A 325 24.73 19.88 4.53
C VAL A 325 24.81 19.04 5.81
N THR A 326 24.90 19.69 6.96
CA THR A 326 25.00 19.01 8.26
C THR A 326 23.65 18.39 8.67
N MET A 327 22.55 19.08 8.39
CA MET A 327 21.20 18.59 8.66
C MET A 327 20.83 17.40 7.77
N GLU A 328 21.15 17.45 6.48
CA GLU A 328 20.95 16.33 5.57
C GLU A 328 21.75 15.09 5.97
N ALA A 329 23.00 15.26 6.43
CA ALA A 329 23.84 14.15 6.88
C ALA A 329 23.18 13.39 8.04
N ILE A 330 22.55 14.10 8.97
CA ILE A 330 21.83 13.51 10.11
C ILE A 330 20.59 12.76 9.63
N VAL A 331 19.79 13.37 8.75
CA VAL A 331 18.62 12.70 8.15
C VAL A 331 19.02 11.44 7.38
N LYS A 332 20.17 11.45 6.70
CA LYS A 332 20.73 10.30 5.99
C LYS A 332 21.35 9.24 6.92
N ALA A 333 21.69 9.60 8.16
CA ALA A 333 22.25 8.70 9.17
C ALA A 333 21.20 8.09 10.11
N ARG A 334 19.96 8.60 10.12
CA ARG A 334 18.84 8.05 10.90
C ARG A 334 18.68 6.54 10.70
N ASN A 335 18.45 5.82 11.79
CA ASN A 335 18.35 4.36 11.82
C ASN A 335 17.15 3.83 12.61
N GLY A 336 16.19 4.70 12.96
CA GLY A 336 14.95 4.32 13.64
C GLY A 336 14.07 3.39 12.79
N SER A 337 13.18 2.65 13.46
CA SER A 337 12.29 1.68 12.82
C SER A 337 11.24 2.33 11.90
N VAL A 338 10.89 3.57 12.19
CA VAL A 338 9.96 4.46 11.47
C VAL A 338 10.68 5.74 11.04
N LEU A 339 11.32 6.45 11.98
CA LEU A 339 12.18 7.62 11.72
C LEU A 339 13.57 7.15 11.23
N GLY A 340 13.58 6.46 10.09
CA GLY A 340 14.77 5.88 9.48
C GLY A 340 15.45 6.80 8.47
N LYS A 341 16.47 6.27 7.80
CA LYS A 341 17.26 6.96 6.77
C LYS A 341 16.38 7.68 5.74
N GLY A 342 16.63 8.98 5.56
CA GLY A 342 15.91 9.82 4.60
C GLY A 342 14.56 10.34 5.10
N SER A 343 14.13 9.98 6.31
CA SER A 343 12.86 10.42 6.87
C SER A 343 13.00 11.75 7.61
N ILE A 344 12.01 12.62 7.50
CA ILE A 344 11.93 13.91 8.20
C ILE A 344 10.63 14.05 8.98
N LEU A 345 10.66 14.87 10.03
CA LEU A 345 9.48 15.34 10.75
C LEU A 345 9.17 16.75 10.31
N LYS A 346 8.09 16.92 9.58
CA LYS A 346 7.67 18.19 9.01
C LYS A 346 6.47 18.75 9.75
N MET A 347 6.50 20.02 10.10
CA MET A 347 5.39 20.72 10.72
C MET A 347 4.14 20.56 9.86
N TYR A 348 3.04 20.20 10.51
CA TYR A 348 1.80 19.90 9.81
C TYR A 348 1.12 21.15 9.25
N PHE A 349 1.40 22.32 9.84
CA PHE A 349 1.01 23.62 9.31
C PHE A 349 1.93 24.05 8.17
N PHE A 350 1.35 24.59 7.10
CA PHE A 350 2.10 25.04 5.93
C PHE A 350 1.52 26.33 5.33
N PRO A 351 2.33 27.12 4.62
CA PRO A 351 1.87 28.32 3.91
C PRO A 351 0.78 27.99 2.89
N GLY A 352 -0.28 28.81 2.83
CA GLY A 352 -1.40 28.58 1.90
C GLY A 352 -2.43 27.53 2.36
N GLN A 353 -2.26 26.92 3.54
CA GLN A 353 -3.31 26.10 4.14
C GLN A 353 -4.59 26.91 4.29
N ARG A 354 -5.73 26.37 3.82
CA ARG A 354 -7.03 27.05 3.90
C ARG A 354 -7.34 27.39 5.35
N ARG A 355 -7.46 28.69 5.64
CA ARG A 355 -7.91 29.23 6.94
C ARG A 355 -9.35 29.72 6.91
N SER A 356 -10.01 29.68 5.76
CA SER A 356 -11.43 30.02 5.65
C SER A 356 -12.25 28.98 6.40
N SER A 357 -12.67 29.31 7.60
CA SER A 357 -13.50 28.46 8.46
C SER A 357 -14.83 29.12 8.77
N SER A 358 -15.84 28.30 9.03
CA SER A 358 -17.10 28.79 9.61
C SER A 358 -16.90 29.31 11.04
N MET A 359 -15.86 28.79 11.73
CA MET A 359 -15.51 29.10 13.11
C MET A 359 -13.99 29.23 13.25
N ASN A 360 -13.51 30.28 13.88
CA ASN A 360 -12.07 30.53 14.03
C ASN A 360 -11.63 30.20 15.46
N PHE A 361 -10.76 29.20 15.60
CA PHE A 361 -10.12 28.82 16.86
C PHE A 361 -8.61 28.91 16.72
N ARG A 362 -7.90 29.34 17.77
CA ARG A 362 -6.46 29.54 17.68
C ARG A 362 -5.78 28.17 17.64
N GLY A 363 -5.00 27.91 16.59
CA GLY A 363 -4.30 26.63 16.44
C GLY A 363 -5.15 25.51 15.83
N THR A 364 -6.39 25.79 15.41
CA THR A 364 -7.23 24.82 14.66
C THR A 364 -7.70 25.42 13.34
N PRO A 365 -7.06 25.07 12.22
CA PRO A 365 -7.48 25.55 10.91
C PRO A 365 -8.77 24.88 10.43
N HIS A 366 -9.53 25.57 9.56
CA HIS A 366 -10.61 25.02 8.74
C HIS A 366 -11.69 24.24 9.51
N VAL A 367 -12.25 24.83 10.58
CA VAL A 367 -13.38 24.26 11.31
C VAL A 367 -14.71 24.53 10.60
N ILE A 368 -15.43 23.46 10.28
CA ILE A 368 -16.70 23.47 9.56
C ILE A 368 -17.76 22.74 10.38
N LYS A 369 -18.92 23.38 10.56
CA LYS A 369 -20.14 22.76 11.09
C LYS A 369 -21.11 22.49 9.94
N VAL A 370 -21.70 21.29 9.90
CA VAL A 370 -22.77 20.97 8.94
C VAL A 370 -24.09 21.60 9.41
N ASP A 371 -24.77 22.30 8.50
CA ASP A 371 -26.05 22.92 8.84
C ASP A 371 -27.16 21.88 9.13
N GLY A 372 -27.87 22.09 10.23
CA GLY A 372 -28.91 21.19 10.73
C GLY A 372 -28.42 19.85 11.29
N TYR A 373 -27.10 19.62 11.44
CA TYR A 373 -26.54 18.40 12.02
C TYR A 373 -25.49 18.72 13.10
N PRO A 374 -25.35 17.89 14.14
CA PRO A 374 -24.30 18.03 15.14
C PRO A 374 -22.96 17.45 14.65
N VAL A 375 -22.63 17.69 13.38
CA VAL A 375 -21.47 17.13 12.69
C VAL A 375 -20.50 18.25 12.37
N TYR A 376 -19.25 18.07 12.76
CA TYR A 376 -18.17 19.03 12.61
C TYR A 376 -16.98 18.38 11.92
N SER A 377 -16.18 19.17 11.22
CA SER A 377 -14.84 18.79 10.79
C SER A 377 -13.83 19.88 11.10
N MET A 378 -12.57 19.48 11.21
CA MET A 378 -11.44 20.39 11.35
C MET A 378 -10.21 19.86 10.62
N ALA A 379 -9.32 20.78 10.23
CA ALA A 379 -7.95 20.41 9.91
C ALA A 379 -7.23 19.96 11.18
N THR A 380 -6.04 19.39 11.01
CA THR A 380 -5.22 18.95 12.14
C THR A 380 -4.96 20.13 13.11
N PRO A 381 -5.38 20.02 14.39
CA PRO A 381 -5.23 21.09 15.37
C PRO A 381 -3.89 21.02 16.12
N THR A 382 -3.52 22.08 16.84
CA THR A 382 -2.63 21.97 18.01
C THR A 382 -3.38 21.36 19.18
N VAL A 383 -2.67 20.90 20.22
CA VAL A 383 -3.31 20.41 21.46
C VAL A 383 -4.19 21.50 22.10
N ASP A 384 -3.72 22.75 22.10
CA ASP A 384 -4.51 23.88 22.61
C ASP A 384 -5.73 24.19 21.74
N GLY A 385 -5.58 24.15 20.42
CA GLY A 385 -6.68 24.36 19.50
C GLY A 385 -7.75 23.26 19.60
N ALA A 386 -7.33 22.01 19.80
CA ALA A 386 -8.25 20.90 20.08
C ALA A 386 -9.01 21.16 21.39
N ARG A 387 -8.32 21.62 22.44
CA ARG A 387 -8.94 21.97 23.72
C ARG A 387 -9.98 23.08 23.58
N GLU A 388 -9.68 24.10 22.78
CA GLU A 388 -10.59 25.23 22.53
C GLU A 388 -11.88 24.75 21.84
N VAL A 389 -11.75 23.93 20.79
CA VAL A 389 -12.90 23.34 20.08
C VAL A 389 -13.74 22.45 21.00
N LEU A 390 -13.11 21.59 21.81
CA LEU A 390 -13.83 20.72 22.72
C LEU A 390 -14.53 21.50 23.84
N SER A 391 -13.93 22.59 24.32
CA SER A 391 -14.56 23.49 25.29
C SER A 391 -15.78 24.18 24.68
N TYR A 392 -15.68 24.63 23.43
CA TYR A 392 -16.81 25.20 22.68
C TYR A 392 -17.97 24.21 22.51
N LEU A 393 -17.66 22.92 22.29
CA LEU A 393 -18.67 21.86 22.20
C LEU A 393 -19.27 21.44 23.55
N GLY A 394 -18.85 22.05 24.66
CA GLY A 394 -19.38 21.72 26.00
C GLY A 394 -18.90 20.38 26.55
N CYS A 395 -17.72 19.91 26.12
CA CYS A 395 -17.17 18.60 26.53
C CYS A 395 -16.65 18.56 27.96
N LYS A 396 -16.54 19.72 28.63
CA LYS A 396 -15.98 19.84 29.97
C LYS A 396 -16.82 20.80 30.80
N ASP A 397 -17.20 20.36 31.99
CA ASP A 397 -17.89 21.22 32.94
C ASP A 397 -16.88 22.20 33.55
N THR A 398 -17.07 23.48 33.25
CA THR A 398 -16.25 24.57 33.80
C THR A 398 -16.94 25.30 34.95
N THR A 399 -18.25 25.07 35.18
CA THR A 399 -19.08 25.88 36.09
C THR A 399 -19.85 25.07 37.14
N GLY A 400 -19.85 23.74 37.06
CA GLY A 400 -20.58 22.84 37.97
C GLY A 400 -22.07 22.71 37.66
N ARG A 401 -22.56 23.31 36.55
CA ARG A 401 -23.99 23.50 36.28
C ARG A 401 -24.44 23.08 34.89
N ASP A 402 -23.51 22.75 33.99
CA ASP A 402 -23.81 22.46 32.59
C ASP A 402 -23.87 20.95 32.32
N ILE A 403 -24.78 20.54 31.44
CA ILE A 403 -24.86 19.16 30.96
C ILE A 403 -23.65 18.92 30.05
N ILE A 404 -22.71 18.08 30.52
CA ILE A 404 -21.53 17.70 29.75
C ILE A 404 -21.95 16.99 28.48
N GLN A 405 -21.50 17.50 27.34
CA GLN A 405 -21.82 16.93 26.05
C GLN A 405 -20.74 15.93 25.63
N LYS A 406 -21.17 14.73 25.27
CA LYS A 406 -20.27 13.69 24.77
C LYS A 406 -19.93 13.95 23.29
N VAL A 407 -18.64 13.94 22.96
CA VAL A 407 -18.15 14.17 21.59
C VAL A 407 -17.35 12.98 21.07
N VAL A 408 -17.76 12.47 19.91
CA VAL A 408 -17.03 11.41 19.21
C VAL A 408 -16.08 12.04 18.21
N ILE A 409 -14.78 11.82 18.42
CA ILE A 409 -13.69 12.32 17.57
C ILE A 409 -13.23 11.19 16.67
N THR A 410 -13.41 11.37 15.36
CA THR A 410 -12.94 10.41 14.36
C THR A 410 -11.82 11.02 13.55
N ASP A 411 -10.62 10.46 13.69
CA ASP A 411 -9.44 10.88 12.96
C ASP A 411 -9.29 10.08 11.67
N LEU A 412 -9.40 10.77 10.53
CA LEU A 412 -9.44 10.18 9.20
C LEU A 412 -8.06 10.07 8.53
N ARG A 413 -6.99 10.48 9.23
CA ARG A 413 -5.66 10.58 8.63
C ARG A 413 -5.00 9.21 8.48
N GLU A 414 -4.49 8.92 7.28
CA GLU A 414 -3.63 7.75 7.05
C GLU A 414 -2.15 8.05 7.30
N GLU A 415 -1.78 9.33 7.40
CA GLU A 415 -0.41 9.73 7.67
C GLU A 415 -0.04 9.49 9.13
N VAL A 416 1.22 9.15 9.37
CA VAL A 416 1.78 9.02 10.72
C VAL A 416 2.03 10.43 11.27
N VAL A 417 1.38 10.77 12.38
CA VAL A 417 1.46 12.08 13.03
C VAL A 417 1.99 11.95 14.44
N VAL A 418 2.78 12.93 14.87
CA VAL A 418 3.26 13.07 16.26
C VAL A 418 3.06 14.51 16.71
N TYR A 419 2.75 14.71 17.99
CA TYR A 419 2.71 16.04 18.61
C TYR A 419 4.00 16.26 19.39
N ILE A 420 4.63 17.41 19.16
CA ILE A 420 5.86 17.84 19.82
C ILE A 420 5.58 19.22 20.41
N LYS A 421 5.65 19.35 21.74
CA LYS A 421 5.25 20.57 22.47
C LYS A 421 3.85 21.07 22.09
N GLY A 422 2.91 20.13 21.94
CA GLY A 422 1.54 20.41 21.53
C GLY A 422 1.34 20.82 20.06
N THR A 423 2.40 20.86 19.25
CA THR A 423 2.36 21.17 17.81
C THR A 423 2.42 19.89 16.98
N PRO A 424 1.55 19.70 15.97
CA PRO A 424 1.54 18.50 15.13
C PRO A 424 2.66 18.50 14.08
N PHE A 425 3.30 17.35 13.92
CA PHE A 425 4.31 17.03 12.90
C PHE A 425 3.95 15.74 12.16
N VAL A 426 4.26 15.67 10.87
CA VAL A 426 4.02 14.52 10.00
C VAL A 426 5.33 13.92 9.51
N LEU A 427 5.36 12.59 9.43
CA LEU A 427 6.45 11.85 8.80
C LEU A 427 6.45 12.05 7.28
N ARG A 428 7.58 12.47 6.74
CA ARG A 428 7.82 12.68 5.30
C ARG A 428 9.19 12.11 4.91
N GLU A 429 9.46 12.03 3.62
CA GLU A 429 10.81 11.76 3.11
C GLU A 429 11.49 13.07 2.69
N LEU A 430 12.80 13.14 2.84
CA LEU A 430 13.61 14.31 2.51
C LEU A 430 13.58 14.63 1.01
N ASP A 431 13.56 13.61 0.15
CA ASP A 431 13.51 13.75 -1.31
C ASP A 431 12.12 14.11 -1.84
N GLN A 432 11.07 13.90 -1.03
CA GLN A 432 9.68 14.24 -1.36
C GLN A 432 8.97 14.86 -0.13
N PRO A 433 9.40 16.04 0.35
CA PRO A 433 9.00 16.54 1.67
C PRO A 433 7.57 17.10 1.71
N VAL A 434 7.02 17.47 0.54
CA VAL A 434 5.63 17.96 0.38
C VAL A 434 4.66 16.85 -0.04
N ASP A 435 5.16 15.73 -0.56
CA ASP A 435 4.31 14.64 -1.00
C ASP A 435 3.72 13.89 0.18
N THR A 436 2.45 13.54 0.06
CA THR A 436 1.80 12.77 1.11
C THR A 436 2.37 11.35 1.14
N LEU A 437 2.99 10.98 2.25
CA LEU A 437 3.44 9.62 2.53
C LEU A 437 2.22 8.77 2.88
N LYS A 438 1.55 8.24 1.84
CA LYS A 438 0.31 7.47 1.98
C LYS A 438 0.60 5.98 2.16
N HIS A 439 -0.01 5.39 3.18
CA HIS A 439 -0.13 3.93 3.36
C HIS A 439 -1.52 3.49 2.91
N VAL A 440 -1.80 3.60 1.60
CA VAL A 440 -3.16 3.42 1.07
C VAL A 440 -3.74 2.07 1.49
N GLY A 441 -4.84 2.10 2.25
CA GLY A 441 -5.52 0.92 2.76
C GLY A 441 -5.11 0.45 4.16
N ILE A 442 -4.28 1.22 4.88
CA ILE A 442 -3.88 0.93 6.26
C ILE A 442 -5.04 1.04 7.25
N SER A 443 -5.06 0.19 8.28
CA SER A 443 -6.05 0.24 9.37
C SER A 443 -5.66 1.26 10.45
N GLY A 444 -6.65 1.76 11.20
CA GLY A 444 -6.41 2.68 12.32
C GLY A 444 -5.43 2.16 13.36
N PRO A 445 -5.62 0.94 13.92
CA PRO A 445 -4.69 0.36 14.88
C PRO A 445 -3.26 0.21 14.35
N MET A 446 -3.12 -0.05 13.04
CA MET A 446 -1.81 -0.16 12.41
C MET A 446 -1.11 1.20 12.30
N VAL A 447 -1.84 2.28 11.99
CA VAL A 447 -1.29 3.64 12.01
C VAL A 447 -0.86 4.01 13.43
N GLU A 448 -1.70 3.75 14.43
CA GLU A 448 -1.40 4.05 15.85
C GLU A 448 -0.15 3.30 16.34
N ASN A 449 0.05 2.04 15.92
CA ASN A 449 1.27 1.29 16.22
C ASN A 449 2.52 1.96 15.58
N ILE A 450 2.43 2.39 14.32
CA ILE A 450 3.54 3.11 13.68
C ILE A 450 3.80 4.46 14.37
N GLU A 451 2.77 5.17 14.83
CA GLU A 451 2.90 6.42 15.60
C GLU A 451 3.59 6.17 16.95
N ALA A 452 3.29 5.06 17.64
CA ALA A 452 3.96 4.67 18.89
C ALA A 452 5.45 4.39 18.67
N ARG A 453 5.79 3.60 17.64
CA ARG A 453 7.20 3.32 17.27
C ARG A 453 7.93 4.58 16.78
N LEU A 454 7.24 5.48 16.09
CA LEU A 454 7.81 6.79 15.73
C LEU A 454 8.18 7.59 16.98
N LYS A 455 7.31 7.61 17.99
CA LYS A 455 7.62 8.25 19.28
C LYS A 455 8.86 7.60 19.93
N GLU A 456 8.97 6.28 19.94
CA GLU A 456 10.15 5.58 20.48
C GLU A 456 11.45 5.96 19.74
N ASP A 457 11.41 6.04 18.41
CA ASP A 457 12.55 6.48 17.60
C ASP A 457 12.93 7.93 17.94
N ILE A 458 11.94 8.83 18.06
CA ILE A 458 12.16 10.24 18.42
C ILE A 458 12.82 10.34 19.79
N LEU A 459 12.29 9.64 20.80
CA LEU A 459 12.84 9.66 22.16
C LEU A 459 14.27 9.09 22.19
N SER A 460 14.57 8.12 21.32
CA SER A 460 15.91 7.57 21.17
C SER A 460 16.87 8.57 20.52
N GLU A 461 16.46 9.24 19.44
CA GLU A 461 17.25 10.29 18.77
C GLU A 461 17.50 11.47 19.72
N VAL A 462 16.49 11.92 20.46
CA VAL A 462 16.61 13.00 21.47
C VAL A 462 17.62 12.64 22.55
N LYS A 463 17.63 11.39 23.05
CA LYS A 463 18.63 10.93 24.02
C LYS A 463 20.04 10.92 23.43
N GLN A 464 20.20 10.51 22.18
CA GLN A 464 21.50 10.46 21.49
C GLN A 464 22.06 11.86 21.17
N LEU A 465 21.18 12.82 20.89
CA LEU A 465 21.54 14.19 20.49
C LEU A 465 21.42 15.22 21.62
N GLU A 466 21.51 14.75 22.88
CA GLU A 466 21.54 15.58 24.09
C GLU A 466 20.33 16.53 24.22
N GLY A 467 19.12 15.99 24.00
CA GLY A 467 17.88 16.73 24.16
C GLY A 467 17.47 17.56 22.94
N ARG A 468 18.11 17.36 21.78
CA ARG A 468 17.78 18.09 20.53
C ARG A 468 17.17 17.18 19.49
N LEU A 469 16.25 17.72 18.70
CA LEU A 469 15.60 17.05 17.58
C LEU A 469 15.58 17.94 16.35
N LEU A 470 15.88 17.37 15.18
CA LEU A 470 15.80 18.07 13.91
C LEU A 470 14.38 17.99 13.34
N LEU A 471 13.70 19.15 13.31
CA LEU A 471 12.36 19.35 12.79
C LEU A 471 12.41 20.14 11.49
N HIS A 472 11.33 20.09 10.70
CA HIS A 472 11.25 20.78 9.41
C HIS A 472 9.97 21.60 9.33
N GLN A 473 9.99 22.69 8.59
CA GLN A 473 8.80 23.50 8.29
C GLN A 473 8.84 24.03 6.86
N GLU A 474 7.66 24.30 6.31
CA GLU A 474 7.55 24.99 5.02
C GLU A 474 7.65 26.51 5.22
N GLU A 475 8.54 27.15 4.48
CA GLU A 475 8.61 28.60 4.37
C GLU A 475 8.26 29.03 2.95
N PHE A 476 7.40 30.04 2.84
CA PHE A 476 7.02 30.60 1.55
C PHE A 476 7.83 31.88 1.30
N ASN A 477 8.62 31.86 0.23
CA ASN A 477 9.40 33.00 -0.19
C ASN A 477 8.55 33.86 -1.14
N THR A 478 8.12 35.03 -0.65
CA THR A 478 7.29 35.97 -1.39
C THR A 478 7.98 36.57 -2.62
N ALA A 479 9.32 36.63 -2.64
CA ALA A 479 10.08 37.18 -3.76
C ALA A 479 10.21 36.21 -4.93
N THR A 480 10.32 34.91 -4.65
CA THR A 480 10.42 33.85 -5.67
C THR A 480 9.10 33.15 -5.97
N ASN A 481 8.06 33.40 -5.15
CA ASN A 481 6.78 32.69 -5.18
C ASN A 481 6.96 31.16 -5.08
N GLN A 482 8.00 30.73 -4.35
CA GLN A 482 8.35 29.33 -4.13
C GLN A 482 8.26 28.98 -2.65
N CYS A 483 7.90 27.73 -2.37
CA CYS A 483 7.93 27.19 -1.02
C CYS A 483 9.12 26.24 -0.87
N SER A 484 9.89 26.41 0.21
CA SER A 484 11.01 25.53 0.57
C SER A 484 10.76 24.88 1.92
N VAL A 485 11.37 23.71 2.14
CA VAL A 485 11.31 23.00 3.42
C VAL A 485 12.63 23.21 4.15
N LEU A 486 12.58 23.84 5.33
CA LEU A 486 13.76 24.20 6.12
C LEU A 486 13.82 23.37 7.40
N GLY A 487 15.01 22.85 7.68
CA GLY A 487 15.33 22.18 8.94
C GLY A 487 15.65 23.19 10.05
N TYR A 488 15.23 22.90 11.28
CA TYR A 488 15.61 23.66 12.47
C TYR A 488 15.72 22.73 13.68
N TRP A 489 16.59 23.11 14.62
CA TRP A 489 16.81 22.37 15.86
C TRP A 489 15.87 22.86 16.95
N GLU A 490 15.22 21.93 17.63
CA GLU A 490 14.38 22.20 18.78
C GLU A 490 14.87 21.37 19.98
N HIS A 491 14.86 21.97 21.17
CA HIS A 491 15.12 21.25 22.42
C HIS A 491 13.85 20.54 22.89
N ILE A 492 13.90 19.24 23.07
CA ILE A 492 12.73 18.38 23.35
C ILE A 492 12.96 17.60 24.65
N ASP A 493 12.02 17.73 25.59
CA ASP A 493 11.96 16.88 26.77
C ASP A 493 11.16 15.60 26.48
N LEU A 494 11.35 14.55 27.29
CA LEU A 494 10.70 13.25 27.05
C LEU A 494 9.16 13.32 27.14
N GLU A 495 8.63 14.30 27.89
CA GLU A 495 7.19 14.54 28.04
C GLU A 495 6.57 15.38 26.92
N ASP A 496 7.40 16.03 26.09
CA ASP A 496 6.94 16.90 25.00
C ASP A 496 6.38 16.11 23.81
N VAL A 497 6.66 14.81 23.72
CA VAL A 497 6.34 13.97 22.56
C VAL A 497 5.14 13.08 22.85
N MET A 498 4.05 13.28 22.10
CA MET A 498 2.81 12.52 22.23
C MET A 498 2.29 12.03 20.88
N THR A 499 1.74 10.82 20.85
CA THR A 499 0.93 10.36 19.70
C THR A 499 -0.46 11.01 19.72
N PRO A 500 -1.18 11.06 18.60
CA PRO A 500 -2.58 11.51 18.58
C PRO A 500 -3.46 10.77 19.60
N ALA A 501 -3.32 9.45 19.71
CA ALA A 501 -4.06 8.64 20.70
C ALA A 501 -3.74 9.06 22.14
N GLU A 502 -2.47 9.33 22.46
CA GLU A 502 -2.06 9.83 23.77
C GLU A 502 -2.62 11.23 24.04
N VAL A 503 -2.60 12.14 23.06
CA VAL A 503 -3.17 13.50 23.22
C VAL A 503 -4.64 13.45 23.61
N TYR A 504 -5.46 12.69 22.88
CA TYR A 504 -6.88 12.58 23.19
C TYR A 504 -7.16 11.73 24.43
N SER A 505 -6.28 10.79 24.78
CA SER A 505 -6.33 10.10 26.07
C SER A 505 -6.11 11.06 27.22
N THR A 506 -5.07 11.89 27.16
CA THR A 506 -4.76 12.88 28.19
C THR A 506 -5.88 13.93 28.31
N LEU A 507 -6.49 14.36 27.21
CA LEU A 507 -7.64 15.25 27.26
C LEU A 507 -8.84 14.59 27.97
N ARG A 508 -9.11 13.30 27.70
CA ARG A 508 -10.14 12.56 28.43
C ARG A 508 -9.85 12.50 29.93
N ASP A 509 -8.59 12.22 30.29
CA ASP A 509 -8.15 12.17 31.69
C ASP A 509 -8.23 13.55 32.39
N GLN A 510 -8.16 14.65 31.62
CA GLN A 510 -8.39 16.03 32.09
C GLN A 510 -9.89 16.39 32.25
N GLY A 511 -10.79 15.42 32.11
CA GLY A 511 -12.23 15.57 32.33
C GLY A 511 -13.04 15.95 31.09
N TYR A 512 -12.48 15.84 29.88
CA TYR A 512 -13.25 16.02 28.65
C TYR A 512 -14.03 14.73 28.32
N CYS A 513 -15.35 14.83 28.11
CA CYS A 513 -16.20 13.71 27.73
C CYS A 513 -16.07 13.39 26.23
N ILE A 514 -15.00 12.68 25.87
CA ILE A 514 -14.66 12.37 24.48
C ILE A 514 -14.37 10.89 24.25
N ASP A 515 -14.80 10.39 23.09
CA ASP A 515 -14.38 9.11 22.54
C ASP A 515 -13.53 9.37 21.29
N TYR A 516 -12.30 8.88 21.25
CA TYR A 516 -11.39 9.03 20.10
C TYR A 516 -11.25 7.72 19.34
N LYS A 517 -11.26 7.78 18.01
CA LYS A 517 -11.02 6.63 17.13
C LYS A 517 -10.29 7.04 15.85
N ARG A 518 -9.28 6.27 15.46
CA ARG A 518 -8.58 6.40 14.17
C ARG A 518 -9.26 5.53 13.10
N ILE A 519 -9.78 6.16 12.04
CA ILE A 519 -10.38 5.47 10.88
C ILE A 519 -9.80 6.09 9.60
N PRO A 520 -8.63 5.62 9.12
CA PRO A 520 -7.97 6.19 7.95
C PRO A 520 -8.86 6.19 6.69
N LEU A 521 -9.19 7.37 6.20
CA LEU A 521 -10.09 7.57 5.05
C LEU A 521 -9.61 8.77 4.22
N THR A 522 -8.70 8.50 3.27
CA THR A 522 -8.20 9.52 2.34
C THR A 522 -8.93 9.45 1.00
N ARG A 523 -8.80 10.50 0.19
CA ARG A 523 -9.42 10.58 -1.15
C ARG A 523 -8.76 9.61 -2.15
N GLU A 524 -7.48 9.29 -1.94
CA GLU A 524 -6.65 8.43 -2.78
C GLU A 524 -6.89 6.94 -2.52
N ARG A 525 -7.37 6.60 -1.32
CA ARG A 525 -7.82 5.25 -1.00
C ARG A 525 -9.08 4.90 -1.78
N GLU A 526 -9.20 3.65 -2.20
CA GLU A 526 -10.46 3.15 -2.74
C GLU A 526 -11.46 2.94 -1.59
N ALA A 527 -12.64 3.54 -1.70
CA ALA A 527 -13.68 3.39 -0.69
C ALA A 527 -14.25 1.96 -0.71
N LEU A 528 -14.48 1.39 0.47
CA LEU A 528 -15.07 0.07 0.66
C LEU A 528 -16.37 0.17 1.45
N ALA A 529 -17.26 -0.82 1.31
CA ALA A 529 -18.48 -0.88 2.12
C ALA A 529 -18.17 -0.96 3.64
N ALA A 530 -17.09 -1.65 4.01
CA ALA A 530 -16.61 -1.72 5.40
C ALA A 530 -16.15 -0.37 5.98
N ASP A 531 -15.79 0.61 5.13
CA ASP A 531 -15.47 1.96 5.59
C ASP A 531 -16.74 2.68 6.08
N VAL A 532 -17.86 2.48 5.40
CA VAL A 532 -19.17 2.99 5.83
C VAL A 532 -19.56 2.37 7.17
N ASP A 533 -19.39 1.06 7.33
CA ASP A 533 -19.59 0.35 8.62
C ASP A 533 -18.72 0.92 9.75
N SER A 534 -17.45 1.20 9.45
CA SER A 534 -16.51 1.76 10.43
C SER A 534 -16.93 3.16 10.90
N ILE A 535 -17.40 4.01 10.01
CA ILE A 535 -17.90 5.34 10.36
C ILE A 535 -19.24 5.24 11.11
N GLN A 536 -20.21 4.47 10.60
CA GLN A 536 -21.52 4.39 11.25
C GLN A 536 -21.48 3.71 12.63
N SER A 537 -20.59 2.73 12.84
CA SER A 537 -20.43 2.06 14.14
C SER A 537 -19.86 2.99 15.22
N SER A 538 -19.29 4.12 14.83
CA SER A 538 -18.79 5.15 15.76
C SER A 538 -19.91 6.09 16.23
N ILE A 539 -21.10 6.00 15.63
CA ILE A 539 -22.28 6.79 15.97
C ILE A 539 -22.97 6.13 17.17
N ASN A 540 -23.10 6.87 18.27
CA ASN A 540 -23.69 6.39 19.52
C ASN A 540 -24.88 7.29 19.89
N GLU A 541 -26.02 6.70 20.25
CA GLU A 541 -27.23 7.44 20.65
C GLU A 541 -27.01 8.40 21.82
N SER A 542 -26.03 8.13 22.70
CA SER A 542 -25.70 9.01 23.83
C SER A 542 -24.82 10.21 23.45
N SER A 543 -24.24 10.21 22.24
CA SER A 543 -23.28 11.24 21.81
C SER A 543 -24.00 12.44 21.20
N ARG A 544 -23.64 13.65 21.64
CA ARG A 544 -24.26 14.88 21.16
C ARG A 544 -23.61 15.39 19.88
N TYR A 545 -22.28 15.34 19.76
CA TYR A 545 -21.55 15.86 18.60
C TYR A 545 -20.56 14.85 18.02
N TYR A 546 -20.34 14.97 16.71
CA TYR A 546 -19.41 14.16 15.93
C TYR A 546 -18.38 15.08 15.27
N LEU A 547 -17.09 14.88 15.57
CA LEU A 547 -15.99 15.73 15.11
C LEU A 547 -15.01 14.91 14.27
N PHE A 548 -14.85 15.28 13.00
CA PHE A 548 -13.92 14.63 12.08
C PHE A 548 -12.62 15.42 11.91
N ILE A 549 -11.48 14.73 12.00
CA ILE A 549 -10.16 15.32 11.78
C ILE A 549 -9.60 14.79 10.46
N SER A 550 -9.11 15.70 9.61
CA SER A 550 -8.33 15.32 8.44
C SER A 550 -7.11 16.24 8.28
N HIS A 551 -6.32 16.03 7.24
CA HIS A 551 -5.15 16.86 6.99
C HIS A 551 -5.53 18.34 6.88
N THR A 552 -6.46 18.67 5.98
CA THR A 552 -6.86 20.05 5.66
C THR A 552 -8.26 20.42 6.14
N GLY A 553 -9.02 19.49 6.72
CA GLY A 553 -10.43 19.70 7.03
C GLY A 553 -11.31 19.79 5.78
N TYR A 554 -10.78 19.49 4.60
CA TYR A 554 -11.46 19.63 3.30
C TYR A 554 -11.24 18.39 2.40
N GLY A 555 -12.20 18.10 1.53
CA GLY A 555 -12.15 17.01 0.55
C GLY A 555 -12.71 15.70 1.11
N GLY A 556 -11.86 14.70 1.32
CA GLY A 556 -12.29 13.34 1.72
C GLY A 556 -13.08 13.28 3.03
N VAL A 557 -12.91 14.26 3.93
CA VAL A 557 -13.69 14.35 5.18
C VAL A 557 -15.18 14.57 4.95
N ALA A 558 -15.58 15.23 3.86
CA ALA A 558 -16.99 15.44 3.52
C ALA A 558 -17.74 14.12 3.32
N TYR A 559 -17.04 13.08 2.83
CA TYR A 559 -17.63 11.74 2.67
C TYR A 559 -18.00 11.11 4.02
N ALA A 560 -17.12 11.19 5.03
CA ALA A 560 -17.40 10.69 6.39
C ALA A 560 -18.50 11.50 7.08
N MET A 561 -18.49 12.83 6.90
CA MET A 561 -19.55 13.71 7.39
C MET A 561 -20.90 13.35 6.77
N ALA A 562 -20.94 13.10 5.46
CA ALA A 562 -22.16 12.71 4.74
C ALA A 562 -22.72 11.37 5.22
N ILE A 563 -21.88 10.35 5.43
CA ILE A 563 -22.30 9.06 6.03
C ILE A 563 -23.00 9.30 7.37
N THR A 564 -22.40 10.14 8.23
CA THR A 564 -22.94 10.45 9.56
C THR A 564 -24.25 11.22 9.48
N CYS A 565 -24.36 12.21 8.60
CA CYS A 565 -25.59 12.97 8.39
C CYS A 565 -26.73 12.07 7.87
N LEU A 566 -26.44 11.17 6.93
CA LEU A 566 -27.43 10.23 6.39
C LEU A 566 -27.94 9.25 7.44
N ARG A 567 -27.06 8.82 8.37
CA ARG A 567 -27.43 7.99 9.52
C ARG A 567 -28.33 8.75 10.48
N LEU A 568 -27.90 9.94 10.93
CA LEU A 568 -28.65 10.77 11.89
C LEU A 568 -30.01 11.22 11.33
N GLY A 569 -30.08 11.54 10.03
CA GLY A 569 -31.31 11.93 9.35
C GLY A 569 -32.33 10.80 9.22
N ALA A 570 -31.94 9.54 9.44
CA ALA A 570 -32.86 8.42 9.49
C ALA A 570 -33.48 8.19 10.87
N ASP A 571 -32.78 8.58 11.95
CA ASP A 571 -33.21 8.31 13.32
C ASP A 571 -34.33 9.27 13.81
N ALA A 572 -34.79 10.21 12.98
CA ALA A 572 -35.91 11.16 13.22
C ALA A 572 -35.88 11.97 14.55
N LYS A 573 -34.91 11.75 15.44
CA LYS A 573 -34.81 12.36 16.79
C LYS A 573 -34.22 13.78 16.80
N PHE A 574 -33.70 14.28 15.67
CA PHE A 574 -33.02 15.59 15.60
C PHE A 574 -33.75 16.66 14.78
N VAL A 575 -34.96 16.39 14.29
CA VAL A 575 -35.79 17.43 13.66
C VAL A 575 -36.53 18.22 14.74
N MET A 576 -35.83 19.14 15.41
CA MET A 576 -36.38 20.44 15.88
C MET A 576 -35.32 21.21 16.68
N GLU A 577 -34.76 22.25 16.05
CA GLU A 577 -34.64 23.61 16.59
C GLU A 577 -33.96 24.50 15.55
N GLN A 578 -34.78 25.03 14.64
CA GLN A 578 -34.72 26.35 13.99
C GLN A 578 -35.60 26.31 12.73
N THR A 579 -36.91 26.27 12.94
CA THR A 579 -37.85 26.86 11.98
C THR A 579 -37.73 28.38 12.09
N ALA A 580 -36.95 29.00 11.22
CA ALA A 580 -37.20 30.34 10.71
C ALA A 580 -36.27 30.63 9.53
N GLU A 581 -36.89 30.84 8.37
CA GLU A 581 -36.39 31.63 7.24
C GLU A 581 -35.18 31.10 6.46
N THR A 582 -35.48 30.36 5.39
CA THR A 582 -34.77 30.58 4.12
C THR A 582 -35.78 30.63 2.98
N HIS A 583 -35.98 31.83 2.45
CA HIS A 583 -36.65 32.05 1.18
C HIS A 583 -35.86 31.36 0.06
N PHE A 584 -36.40 30.28 -0.50
CA PHE A 584 -35.88 29.68 -1.71
C PHE A 584 -36.35 30.50 -2.91
N VAL A 585 -35.44 31.25 -3.53
CA VAL A 585 -35.72 31.96 -4.80
C VAL A 585 -35.68 30.92 -5.92
N SER A 586 -36.85 30.43 -6.33
CA SER A 586 -37.00 29.69 -7.59
C SER A 586 -36.94 30.66 -8.75
N SER A 587 -35.80 30.82 -9.40
CA SER A 587 -35.69 31.54 -10.67
C SER A 587 -36.01 30.61 -11.84
N SER A 588 -37.29 30.52 -12.18
CA SER A 588 -37.74 29.94 -13.45
C SER A 588 -37.37 30.90 -14.59
N LEU A 589 -36.34 30.58 -15.36
CA LEU A 589 -36.01 31.27 -16.62
C LEU A 589 -35.90 30.24 -17.75
N THR A 590 -37.01 30.05 -18.45
CA THR A 590 -37.05 29.37 -19.74
C THR A 590 -36.37 30.25 -20.80
N LYS A 591 -35.12 29.94 -21.13
CA LYS A 591 -34.48 30.32 -22.39
C LYS A 591 -33.94 29.06 -23.05
N SER A 592 -33.97 28.99 -24.38
CA SER A 592 -33.53 27.84 -25.16
C SER A 592 -32.05 27.51 -24.88
N VAL A 593 -31.85 26.51 -24.01
CA VAL A 593 -30.54 26.06 -23.55
C VAL A 593 -29.93 25.14 -24.62
N SER A 594 -28.68 25.39 -25.01
CA SER A 594 -27.96 24.56 -25.98
C SER A 594 -27.72 23.14 -25.43
N VAL A 595 -27.62 22.12 -26.30
CA VAL A 595 -27.40 20.71 -25.90
C VAL A 595 -26.13 20.55 -25.04
N LYS A 596 -25.05 21.31 -25.31
CA LYS A 596 -23.83 21.30 -24.49
C LYS A 596 -24.08 21.80 -23.06
N THR A 597 -24.97 22.76 -22.89
CA THR A 597 -25.32 23.35 -21.59
C THR A 597 -26.20 22.40 -20.78
N PHE A 598 -27.14 21.68 -21.42
CA PHE A 598 -27.93 20.63 -20.74
C PHE A 598 -27.05 19.50 -20.19
N THR A 599 -26.05 19.06 -20.94
CA THR A 599 -25.14 18.00 -20.48
C THR A 599 -24.28 18.45 -19.30
N ASP A 600 -23.77 19.69 -19.28
CA ASP A 600 -22.99 20.20 -18.14
C ASP A 600 -23.86 20.37 -16.88
N ILE A 601 -25.12 20.78 -17.04
CA ILE A 601 -26.09 20.87 -15.92
C ILE A 601 -26.38 19.48 -15.34
N ALA A 602 -26.65 18.48 -16.19
CA ALA A 602 -26.90 17.11 -15.74
C ALA A 602 -25.69 16.51 -14.99
N LEU A 603 -24.47 16.77 -15.49
CA LEU A 603 -23.24 16.30 -14.83
C LEU A 603 -23.02 16.98 -13.47
N ARG A 604 -23.30 18.30 -13.36
CA ARG A 604 -23.28 19.01 -12.06
C ARG A 604 -24.29 18.46 -11.07
N GLN A 605 -25.42 17.97 -11.55
CA GLN A 605 -26.44 17.30 -10.72
C GLN A 605 -26.06 15.85 -10.36
N GLY A 606 -24.91 15.35 -10.81
CA GLY A 606 -24.45 14.00 -10.53
C GLY A 606 -25.14 12.91 -11.37
N ASP A 607 -25.78 13.28 -12.48
CA ASP A 607 -26.52 12.34 -13.34
C ASP A 607 -25.60 11.58 -14.30
N TYR A 608 -24.62 10.88 -13.71
CA TYR A 608 -23.75 9.96 -14.42
C TYR A 608 -24.52 8.69 -14.78
N ARG A 609 -24.28 8.14 -15.97
CA ARG A 609 -24.98 6.95 -16.47
C ARG A 609 -24.96 5.79 -15.47
N ASP A 610 -23.82 5.52 -14.85
CA ASP A 610 -23.68 4.40 -13.90
C ASP A 610 -24.39 4.70 -12.56
N ILE A 611 -24.49 5.97 -12.15
CA ILE A 611 -25.31 6.40 -11.01
C ILE A 611 -26.80 6.32 -11.33
N LEU A 612 -27.23 6.66 -12.55
CA LEU A 612 -28.61 6.47 -12.99
C LEU A 612 -28.99 5.00 -13.09
N ASN A 613 -28.04 4.11 -13.42
CA ASN A 613 -28.27 2.66 -13.37
C ASN A 613 -28.41 2.18 -11.92
N LEU A 614 -27.58 2.69 -11.01
CA LEU A 614 -27.72 2.43 -9.58
C LEU A 614 -29.10 2.85 -9.06
N THR A 615 -29.57 4.07 -9.36
CA THR A 615 -30.87 4.54 -8.85
C THR A 615 -32.05 3.73 -9.37
N ARG A 616 -31.94 3.08 -10.54
CA ARG A 616 -32.95 2.13 -11.03
C ARG A 616 -32.89 0.77 -10.33
N ALA A 617 -31.71 0.35 -9.88
CA ALA A 617 -31.51 -0.91 -9.18
C ALA A 617 -31.90 -0.84 -7.69
N LEU A 618 -31.83 0.34 -7.07
CA LEU A 618 -32.12 0.53 -5.65
C LEU A 618 -33.61 0.73 -5.36
N ILE A 619 -34.08 0.11 -4.27
CA ILE A 619 -35.37 0.44 -3.65
C ILE A 619 -35.28 1.88 -3.13
N HIS A 620 -36.25 2.72 -3.51
CA HIS A 620 -36.23 4.17 -3.29
C HIS A 620 -34.99 4.88 -3.85
N GLY A 621 -34.40 4.39 -4.95
CA GLY A 621 -33.18 4.93 -5.53
C GLY A 621 -33.22 6.44 -5.85
N PRO A 622 -34.21 6.98 -6.58
CA PRO A 622 -34.30 8.41 -6.87
C PRO A 622 -34.39 9.28 -5.60
N LYS A 623 -35.20 8.85 -4.62
CA LYS A 623 -35.33 9.53 -3.33
C LYS A 623 -34.01 9.49 -2.54
N SER A 624 -33.34 8.34 -2.54
CA SER A 624 -32.04 8.16 -1.87
C SER A 624 -30.98 9.08 -2.47
N LYS A 625 -30.94 9.22 -3.81
CA LYS A 625 -30.06 10.17 -4.49
C LYS A 625 -30.37 11.62 -4.09
N GLU A 626 -31.65 12.02 -4.13
CA GLU A 626 -32.06 13.38 -3.77
C GLU A 626 -31.66 13.74 -2.32
N GLU A 627 -31.86 12.83 -1.38
CA GLU A 627 -31.48 13.03 0.03
C GLU A 627 -29.95 13.10 0.20
N VAL A 628 -29.19 12.30 -0.55
CA VAL A 628 -27.73 12.35 -0.57
C VAL A 628 -27.23 13.67 -1.15
N ASP A 629 -27.82 14.14 -2.25
CA ASP A 629 -27.45 15.41 -2.88
C ASP A 629 -27.63 16.58 -1.90
N LYS A 630 -28.75 16.61 -1.16
CA LYS A 630 -29.00 17.60 -0.10
C LYS A 630 -27.97 17.55 1.03
N VAL A 631 -27.51 16.35 1.41
CA VAL A 631 -26.46 16.20 2.44
C VAL A 631 -25.10 16.67 1.91
N ILE A 632 -24.76 16.35 0.66
CA ILE A 632 -23.53 16.84 0.01
C ILE A 632 -23.54 18.37 -0.03
N ASP A 633 -24.66 19.00 -0.40
CA ASP A 633 -24.81 20.46 -0.41
C ASP A 633 -24.55 21.08 0.97
N ARG A 634 -25.03 20.45 2.04
CA ARG A 634 -24.76 20.90 3.42
C ARG A 634 -23.31 20.70 3.85
N CYS A 635 -22.58 19.78 3.22
CA CYS A 635 -21.18 19.48 3.52
C CYS A 635 -20.19 20.30 2.68
N VAL A 636 -20.64 21.16 1.76
CA VAL A 636 -19.80 21.91 0.80
C VAL A 636 -18.61 22.64 1.44
N GLY A 637 -18.77 23.16 2.67
CA GLY A 637 -17.69 23.81 3.41
C GLY A 637 -16.50 22.88 3.71
N ALA A 638 -16.74 21.58 3.80
CA ALA A 638 -15.75 20.53 4.02
C ALA A 638 -15.39 19.76 2.73
N GLY A 639 -15.99 20.07 1.59
CA GLY A 639 -15.76 19.41 0.30
C GLY A 639 -17.06 19.11 -0.45
N ASP A 640 -17.01 19.16 -1.78
CA ASP A 640 -18.12 18.80 -2.66
C ASP A 640 -17.71 17.65 -3.58
N LEU A 641 -18.24 16.46 -3.27
CA LEU A 641 -17.93 15.25 -4.01
C LEU A 641 -18.40 15.29 -5.47
N ARG A 642 -19.51 15.98 -5.77
CA ARG A 642 -20.05 16.07 -7.14
C ARG A 642 -19.18 17.00 -7.99
N GLU A 643 -18.75 18.12 -7.40
CA GLU A 643 -17.81 19.02 -8.06
C GLU A 643 -16.44 18.35 -8.27
N ASP A 644 -15.94 17.57 -7.30
CA ASP A 644 -14.69 16.80 -7.45
C ASP A 644 -14.77 15.84 -8.66
N ILE A 645 -15.87 15.07 -8.80
CA ILE A 645 -16.08 14.16 -9.94
C ILE A 645 -16.10 14.94 -11.26
N LEU A 646 -16.77 16.10 -11.29
CA LEU A 646 -16.82 16.96 -12.47
C LEU A 646 -15.45 17.51 -12.85
N GLN A 647 -14.64 17.93 -11.87
CA GLN A 647 -13.30 18.45 -12.08
C GLN A 647 -12.36 17.39 -12.65
N TYR A 648 -12.34 16.17 -12.10
CA TYR A 648 -11.54 15.08 -12.66
C TYR A 648 -11.94 14.76 -14.11
N ARG A 649 -13.24 14.78 -14.41
CA ARG A 649 -13.73 14.54 -15.78
C ARG A 649 -13.33 15.66 -16.75
N LYS A 650 -13.34 16.93 -16.31
CA LYS A 650 -12.89 18.07 -17.13
C LYS A 650 -11.38 17.97 -17.39
N ALA A 651 -10.58 17.76 -16.35
CA ALA A 651 -9.14 17.59 -16.47
C ALA A 651 -8.76 16.44 -17.43
N LEU A 652 -9.50 15.33 -17.42
CA LEU A 652 -9.29 14.21 -18.35
C LEU A 652 -9.57 14.55 -19.82
N ARG A 653 -10.51 15.45 -20.08
CA ARG A 653 -10.80 15.93 -21.44
C ARG A 653 -9.73 16.90 -21.93
N ASP A 654 -9.14 17.64 -21.00
CA ASP A 654 -8.15 18.68 -21.30
C ASP A 654 -6.71 18.11 -21.43
N CYS A 655 -6.44 16.88 -20.94
CA CYS A 655 -5.18 16.18 -21.17
C CYS A 655 -4.94 15.86 -22.65
N SER A 656 -3.72 16.12 -23.16
CA SER A 656 -3.31 15.81 -24.53
C SER A 656 -3.09 14.29 -24.72
N HIS A 657 -2.83 13.86 -25.96
CA HIS A 657 -2.72 12.44 -26.33
C HIS A 657 -1.26 11.95 -26.45
N ASP A 658 -0.30 12.66 -25.86
CA ASP A 658 1.11 12.30 -25.92
C ASP A 658 1.49 11.24 -24.86
N ASP A 659 2.55 10.45 -25.10
CA ASP A 659 2.96 9.32 -24.24
C ASP A 659 3.27 9.72 -22.78
N ASP A 660 3.72 10.95 -22.52
CA ASP A 660 3.93 11.47 -21.15
C ASP A 660 2.61 11.82 -20.43
N ASP A 661 1.53 12.07 -21.18
CA ASP A 661 0.20 12.38 -20.64
C ASP A 661 -0.58 11.12 -20.23
N ASP A 662 -0.17 9.93 -20.66
CA ASP A 662 -0.84 8.66 -20.30
C ASP A 662 -0.83 8.40 -18.79
N GLU A 663 0.23 8.81 -18.08
CA GLU A 663 0.31 8.64 -16.63
C GLU A 663 -0.60 9.63 -15.88
N ALA A 664 -0.62 10.90 -16.31
CA ALA A 664 -1.49 11.93 -15.77
C ALA A 664 -2.97 11.57 -16.00
N ARG A 665 -3.31 11.09 -17.20
CA ARG A 665 -4.63 10.57 -17.55
C ARG A 665 -5.01 9.38 -16.68
N SER A 666 -4.13 8.40 -16.51
CA SER A 666 -4.36 7.27 -15.61
C SER A 666 -4.65 7.72 -14.17
N TYR A 667 -3.93 8.73 -13.67
CA TYR A 667 -4.15 9.29 -12.34
C TYR A 667 -5.51 9.98 -12.21
N LEU A 668 -5.88 10.83 -13.15
CA LEU A 668 -7.17 11.51 -13.13
C LEU A 668 -8.33 10.53 -13.26
N MET A 669 -8.18 9.49 -14.08
CA MET A 669 -9.20 8.43 -14.24
C MET A 669 -9.39 7.63 -12.95
N ASP A 670 -8.30 7.24 -12.30
CA ASP A 670 -8.30 6.54 -11.01
C ASP A 670 -8.97 7.41 -9.91
N MET A 671 -8.55 8.67 -9.77
CA MET A 671 -9.12 9.58 -8.77
C MET A 671 -10.61 9.90 -9.02
N GLY A 672 -10.99 10.17 -10.27
CA GLY A 672 -12.38 10.42 -10.62
C GLY A 672 -13.27 9.19 -10.41
N THR A 673 -12.78 8.00 -10.72
CA THR A 673 -13.51 6.74 -10.44
C THR A 673 -13.66 6.52 -8.94
N LYS A 674 -12.64 6.80 -8.13
CA LYS A 674 -12.72 6.73 -6.67
C LYS A 674 -13.71 7.74 -6.09
N ALA A 675 -13.79 8.96 -6.64
CA ALA A 675 -14.80 9.95 -6.23
C ALA A 675 -16.22 9.47 -6.59
N LEU A 676 -16.41 8.94 -7.80
CA LEU A 676 -17.68 8.36 -8.25
C LEU A 676 -18.11 7.17 -7.38
N ARG A 677 -17.16 6.33 -6.96
CA ARG A 677 -17.39 5.19 -6.06
C ARG A 677 -17.88 5.64 -4.68
N ARG A 678 -17.35 6.74 -4.13
CA ARG A 678 -17.87 7.32 -2.88
C ARG A 678 -19.31 7.79 -3.03
N TYR A 679 -19.63 8.45 -4.15
CA TYR A 679 -20.98 8.92 -4.41
C TYR A 679 -21.97 7.75 -4.55
N PHE A 680 -21.55 6.70 -5.27
CA PHE A 680 -22.26 5.42 -5.35
C PHE A 680 -22.57 4.86 -3.95
N PHE A 681 -21.57 4.81 -3.06
CA PHE A 681 -21.77 4.28 -1.71
C PHE A 681 -22.68 5.16 -0.84
N LEU A 682 -22.65 6.49 -0.95
CA LEU A 682 -23.58 7.35 -0.21
C LEU A 682 -25.04 7.07 -0.60
N ILE A 683 -25.32 6.97 -1.91
CA ILE A 683 -26.67 6.68 -2.44
C ILE A 683 -27.13 5.30 -1.98
N THR A 684 -26.22 4.31 -2.10
CA THR A 684 -26.51 2.93 -1.71
C THR A 684 -26.70 2.79 -0.21
N PHE A 685 -25.91 3.49 0.60
CA PHE A 685 -26.06 3.55 2.05
C PHE A 685 -27.37 4.20 2.46
N ARG A 686 -27.81 5.25 1.78
CA ARG A 686 -29.12 5.85 2.10
C ARG A 686 -30.27 4.89 1.77
N SER A 687 -30.18 4.15 0.67
CA SER A 687 -31.16 3.09 0.35
C SER A 687 -31.13 1.94 1.38
N TYR A 688 -29.94 1.53 1.84
CA TYR A 688 -29.76 0.56 2.93
C TYR A 688 -30.53 0.98 4.19
N VAL A 689 -30.33 2.23 4.61
CA VAL A 689 -30.96 2.82 5.79
C VAL A 689 -32.49 2.86 5.67
N HIS A 690 -33.04 3.01 4.46
CA HIS A 690 -34.49 2.91 4.22
C HIS A 690 -35.03 1.48 4.30
N CYS A 691 -34.22 0.48 3.92
CA CYS A 691 -34.68 -0.90 3.74
C CYS A 691 -34.45 -1.80 4.95
N THR A 692 -33.55 -1.42 5.86
CA THR A 692 -33.03 -2.32 6.90
C THR A 692 -33.02 -1.62 8.26
N SER A 693 -33.40 -2.34 9.31
CA SER A 693 -33.09 -1.92 10.68
C SER A 693 -31.56 -1.97 10.86
N LEU A 694 -30.97 -0.85 11.28
CA LEU A 694 -29.50 -0.69 11.33
C LEU A 694 -28.79 -1.58 12.36
N HIS A 695 -29.55 -2.32 13.16
CA HIS A 695 -29.03 -3.24 14.17
C HIS A 695 -29.02 -4.71 13.71
N GLU A 696 -29.61 -5.04 12.57
CA GLU A 696 -29.78 -6.44 12.12
C GLU A 696 -28.66 -6.94 11.20
N VAL A 697 -28.23 -6.11 10.24
CA VAL A 697 -27.25 -6.49 9.21
C VAL A 697 -26.31 -5.30 8.99
N THR A 698 -25.01 -5.51 8.79
CA THR A 698 -24.09 -4.40 8.46
C THR A 698 -24.26 -3.95 7.01
N PHE A 699 -23.81 -2.74 6.67
CA PHE A 699 -23.86 -2.25 5.29
C PHE A 699 -23.01 -3.12 4.36
N ALA A 700 -21.82 -3.56 4.79
CA ALA A 700 -20.99 -4.46 4.00
C ALA A 700 -21.67 -5.81 3.74
N SER A 701 -22.28 -6.43 4.75
CA SER A 701 -23.01 -7.69 4.56
C SER A 701 -24.25 -7.51 3.66
N TRP A 702 -24.93 -6.37 3.76
CA TRP A 702 -26.07 -6.03 2.89
C TRP A 702 -25.66 -5.75 1.43
N MET A 703 -24.45 -5.26 1.21
CA MET A 703 -23.84 -5.13 -0.12
C MET A 703 -23.42 -6.50 -0.67
N GLU A 704 -22.81 -7.35 0.14
CA GLU A 704 -22.37 -8.69 -0.25
C GLU A 704 -23.55 -9.59 -0.63
N ALA A 705 -24.68 -9.46 0.06
CA ALA A 705 -25.92 -10.16 -0.26
C ALA A 705 -26.55 -9.74 -1.61
N ARG A 706 -26.05 -8.69 -2.26
CA ARG A 706 -26.59 -8.11 -3.51
C ARG A 706 -25.53 -7.99 -4.59
N PRO A 707 -25.19 -9.10 -5.27
CA PRO A 707 -24.12 -9.15 -6.26
C PRO A 707 -24.36 -8.20 -7.44
N GLU A 708 -25.61 -7.84 -7.75
CA GLU A 708 -25.95 -6.85 -8.76
C GLU A 708 -25.37 -5.46 -8.45
N LEU A 709 -25.33 -5.07 -7.17
CA LEU A 709 -24.74 -3.80 -6.76
C LEU A 709 -23.22 -3.86 -6.71
N GLY A 710 -22.66 -5.01 -6.30
CA GLY A 710 -21.23 -5.27 -6.40
C GLY A 710 -20.74 -5.12 -7.85
N HIS A 711 -21.45 -5.76 -8.79
CA HIS A 711 -21.15 -5.66 -10.21
C HIS A 711 -21.25 -4.22 -10.75
N LEU A 712 -22.27 -3.45 -10.35
CA LEU A 712 -22.36 -2.03 -10.73
C LEU A 712 -21.20 -1.20 -10.18
N CYS A 713 -20.84 -1.42 -8.91
CA CYS A 713 -19.76 -0.71 -8.23
C CYS A 713 -18.38 -0.99 -8.85
N ASP A 714 -18.10 -2.24 -9.23
CA ASP A 714 -16.82 -2.65 -9.80
C ASP A 714 -16.62 -2.21 -11.26
N ASN A 715 -17.71 -1.83 -11.94
CA ASN A 715 -17.71 -1.41 -13.34
C ASN A 715 -17.96 0.09 -13.52
N LEU A 716 -17.83 0.90 -12.46
CA LEU A 716 -17.94 2.35 -12.53
C LEU A 716 -16.93 2.95 -13.51
N LYS A 717 -17.42 3.81 -14.41
CA LYS A 717 -16.57 4.50 -15.39
C LYS A 717 -16.85 5.98 -15.40
N LEU A 718 -15.80 6.77 -15.25
CA LEU A 718 -15.89 8.22 -15.40
C LEU A 718 -16.12 8.66 -16.86
N ASP A 719 -15.71 7.83 -17.83
CA ASP A 719 -15.48 8.20 -19.24
C ASP A 719 -16.57 7.79 -20.24
N ARG A 720 -17.85 7.74 -19.83
CA ARG A 720 -18.96 7.76 -20.80
C ARG A 720 -19.81 9.01 -20.61
#